data_AF-A0A2H3JLU9-F1
#
_entry.id   AF-A0A2H3JLU9-F1
#
_cell.length_a   1.000
_cell.length_b   1.000
_cell.length_c   1.000
_cell.angle_alpha   90.00
_cell.angle_beta   90.00
_cell.angle_gamma   90.00
#
_symmetry.space_group_name_H-M   'P 1'
#
loop_
_entity.id
_entity.type
_entity.pdbx_description
1 polymer ?
#
loop_
_entity_poly.entity_id
_entity_poly.type
_entity_poly.pdbx_seq_one_letter_code
_entity_poly.pdbx_strand_id
1 'polypeptide(L)'
;MSHRELIEKAAYHRRSQKEQEHERRQSKGKVLSRMTITGFKKHCSLTPVELLKPTSLSRMLVRKVHHGHYLLCRTITLAWRLTAVQTIIEDIEGAVCDLSIYNFPTMFDATTKDIDNIFPKGLILAIREPTFKPAAQGPDPLIRIDSPSDIIFVEPNSDLLRGITWKSPLPIPKPLATNSTIESYRAEGNRYFKDSQWLPAAFAYSRGLEIYPDAAVLLLNRAEAYLRLQFFSAALADARRAVAASNIELSLRDKALFREARAEYGLGYFEAAKEKFLRWHETHPQDKDVEGWINRSQRRLEEMQFARYDWIGMFKESQRELRLDVADYIGPIQVTQLDGRGGGRGVVATKDISVGELLLVSKAFVCVSESDLSSKETRMSVDMLSSTLNTPTQSATVSRIVQKIYGNPAFHDFVFHLYAGPDYDPPPCSYPPILPEDPIPASPLRPNLTIDAGRLEAICTYNCFEPVPLLCQDFPPDHDVNAVNPTALYLLPSLLNHSCGSNALWTCIGDVMIIRAIAPISAGTEVTLPYTSTMSSFAERRQKLQKHMLSECDCWLCEENRKDGEEVLRLRDSLVSQLMGGRLRAMPLTRLKEFEKQLESTYSTKSLSLRPELSLLHTAIAERLSSTGTVNAIQGALRQYIKALACLGFSVVSDGQASTRMSSSKSKTHMTKALPIATDRIPATAQLPQHIITIMLRMAQQYLSLGDQHNSAGWIQAAQWVSKTVVGGDGQFFMIVYSHILEHFDLQSFARKVLLV
;
A
#
# COMPACT_ATOMS: atom_id res chain seq x y z
N MET A 1 -3.82 -49.49 17.36
CA MET A 1 -3.14 -48.29 16.88
C MET A 1 -2.70 -47.47 18.07
N SER A 2 -1.46 -47.00 18.10
CA SER A 2 -1.03 -46.05 19.12
C SER A 2 -1.81 -44.72 18.99
N HIS A 3 -1.92 -43.94 20.08
CA HIS A 3 -2.54 -42.61 20.03
C HIS A 3 -1.93 -41.72 18.93
N ARG A 4 -0.63 -41.86 18.72
CA ARG A 4 0.12 -41.22 17.65
C ARG A 4 -0.30 -41.68 16.25
N GLU A 5 -0.45 -42.99 16.02
CA GLU A 5 -0.93 -43.51 14.73
C GLU A 5 -2.34 -43.02 14.40
N LEU A 6 -3.19 -42.85 15.41
CA LEU A 6 -4.53 -42.26 15.25
C LEU A 6 -4.43 -40.79 14.81
N ILE A 7 -3.54 -40.01 15.43
CA ILE A 7 -3.32 -38.59 15.07
C ILE A 7 -2.72 -38.47 13.66
N GLU A 8 -1.68 -39.25 13.34
CA GLU A 8 -1.06 -39.25 12.01
C GLU A 8 -2.07 -39.64 10.92
N LYS A 9 -2.90 -40.66 11.17
CA LYS A 9 -3.96 -41.08 10.25
C LYS A 9 -5.04 -40.00 10.11
N ALA A 10 -5.44 -39.35 11.20
CA ALA A 10 -6.39 -38.24 11.17
C ALA A 10 -5.83 -37.03 10.41
N ALA A 11 -4.54 -36.73 10.56
CA ALA A 11 -3.85 -35.65 9.85
C ALA A 11 -3.73 -35.94 8.35
N TYR A 12 -3.36 -37.17 7.99
CA TYR A 12 -3.32 -37.63 6.61
C TYR A 12 -4.72 -37.53 5.97
N HIS A 13 -5.76 -37.97 6.68
CA HIS A 13 -7.14 -37.80 6.23
C HIS A 13 -7.54 -36.32 6.11
N ARG A 14 -7.19 -35.46 7.07
CA ARG A 14 -7.45 -34.00 7.00
C ARG A 14 -6.78 -33.38 5.78
N ARG A 15 -5.51 -33.68 5.52
CA ARG A 15 -4.77 -33.19 4.35
C ARG A 15 -5.38 -33.73 3.04
N SER A 16 -5.62 -35.03 2.95
CA SER A 16 -6.19 -35.67 1.77
C SER A 16 -7.60 -35.14 1.46
N GLN A 17 -8.45 -34.94 2.47
CA GLN A 17 -9.75 -34.29 2.30
C GLN A 17 -9.62 -32.85 1.78
N LYS A 18 -8.60 -32.11 2.22
CA LYS A 18 -8.35 -30.74 1.77
C LYS A 18 -7.81 -30.68 0.34
N GLU A 19 -6.92 -31.60 -0.02
CA GLU A 19 -6.43 -31.78 -1.40
C GLU A 19 -7.60 -32.15 -2.32
N GLN A 20 -8.43 -33.13 -1.93
CA GLN A 20 -9.63 -33.52 -2.67
C GLN A 20 -10.69 -32.41 -2.72
N GLU A 21 -10.86 -31.62 -1.66
CA GLU A 21 -11.77 -30.47 -1.65
C GLU A 21 -11.28 -29.38 -2.60
N HIS A 22 -9.97 -29.11 -2.61
CA HIS A 22 -9.34 -28.17 -3.52
C HIS A 22 -9.49 -28.64 -4.99
N GLU A 23 -9.23 -29.91 -5.28
CA GLU A 23 -9.39 -30.51 -6.61
C GLU A 23 -10.87 -30.56 -7.08
N ARG A 24 -11.80 -31.00 -6.23
CA ARG A 24 -13.25 -31.05 -6.55
C ARG A 24 -13.86 -29.66 -6.76
N ARG A 25 -13.29 -28.61 -6.19
CA ARG A 25 -13.81 -27.25 -6.33
C ARG A 25 -13.17 -26.50 -7.49
N GLN A 26 -11.92 -26.81 -7.83
CA GLN A 26 -11.32 -26.39 -9.10
C GLN A 26 -12.13 -26.89 -10.30
N SER A 27 -12.68 -28.11 -10.24
CA SER A 27 -13.55 -28.63 -11.30
C SER A 27 -14.97 -28.03 -11.32
N LYS A 28 -15.37 -27.26 -10.29
CA LYS A 28 -16.71 -26.68 -10.14
C LYS A 28 -16.77 -25.15 -10.17
N GLY A 29 -15.64 -24.46 -10.37
CA GLY A 29 -15.59 -23.00 -10.45
C GLY A 29 -16.03 -22.24 -9.17
N LYS A 30 -16.04 -22.87 -7.99
CA LYS A 30 -16.43 -22.21 -6.72
C LYS A 30 -15.23 -21.59 -6.03
N VAL A 31 -15.32 -20.32 -5.65
CA VAL A 31 -14.30 -19.59 -4.86
C VAL A 31 -14.34 -20.02 -3.39
N LEU A 32 -13.18 -20.31 -2.79
CA LEU A 32 -13.06 -20.68 -1.38
C LEU A 32 -12.95 -19.43 -0.50
N SER A 33 -13.89 -19.22 0.42
CA SER A 33 -13.80 -18.14 1.41
C SER A 33 -13.07 -18.60 2.67
N ARG A 34 -12.12 -17.79 3.16
CA ARG A 34 -11.40 -17.99 4.42
C ARG A 34 -11.52 -16.74 5.27
N MET A 35 -11.89 -16.90 6.53
CA MET A 35 -12.02 -15.80 7.49
C MET A 35 -10.96 -15.92 8.59
N THR A 36 -10.44 -14.79 9.04
CA THR A 36 -9.57 -14.69 10.22
C THR A 36 -9.94 -13.49 11.07
N ILE A 37 -9.37 -13.38 12.27
CA ILE A 37 -9.54 -12.24 13.17
C ILE A 37 -8.16 -11.57 13.32
N THR A 38 -8.12 -10.25 13.26
CA THR A 38 -6.92 -9.40 13.44
C THR A 38 -7.18 -8.37 14.54
N GLY A 39 -6.15 -7.64 14.96
CA GLY A 39 -6.33 -6.54 15.92
C GLY A 39 -6.56 -6.97 17.37
N PHE A 40 -6.19 -8.20 17.72
CA PHE A 40 -6.12 -8.65 19.11
C PHE A 40 -4.65 -8.78 19.54
N LYS A 41 -4.38 -8.73 20.85
CA LYS A 41 -3.02 -8.85 21.39
C LYS A 41 -2.36 -10.18 20.97
N LYS A 42 -1.26 -10.08 20.23
CA LYS A 42 -0.42 -11.21 19.80
C LYS A 42 0.86 -11.24 20.60
N HIS A 43 1.47 -12.42 20.65
CA HIS A 43 2.77 -12.58 21.27
C HIS A 43 3.86 -12.61 20.19
N CYS A 44 5.01 -12.05 20.54
CA CYS A 44 6.22 -12.07 19.75
C CYS A 44 7.41 -12.10 20.72
N SER A 45 8.39 -12.97 20.49
CA SER A 45 9.53 -13.14 21.39
C SER A 45 10.64 -12.13 21.07
N LEU A 46 11.01 -11.34 22.08
CA LEU A 46 12.18 -10.45 22.02
C LEU A 46 13.46 -11.14 22.50
N THR A 47 13.35 -12.27 23.18
CA THR A 47 14.49 -12.98 23.77
C THR A 47 15.11 -13.95 22.75
N PRO A 48 16.45 -13.92 22.55
CA PRO A 48 17.16 -14.94 21.78
C PRO A 48 16.99 -16.33 22.37
N VAL A 49 16.97 -17.37 21.53
CA VAL A 49 16.69 -18.75 21.99
C VAL A 49 17.73 -19.26 22.98
N GLU A 50 18.96 -18.78 22.86
CA GLU A 50 20.10 -19.14 23.70
C GLU A 50 19.88 -18.75 25.18
N LEU A 51 19.01 -17.77 25.44
CA LEU A 51 18.65 -17.31 26.79
C LEU A 51 17.37 -17.96 27.31
N LEU A 52 16.68 -18.76 26.50
CA LEU A 52 15.43 -19.42 26.86
C LEU A 52 15.69 -20.82 27.43
N LYS A 53 14.79 -21.27 28.32
CA LYS A 53 14.85 -22.63 28.89
C LYS A 53 13.99 -23.60 28.08
N PRO A 54 14.40 -24.87 27.91
CA PRO A 54 13.56 -25.84 27.21
C PRO A 54 12.27 -26.12 27.99
N THR A 55 11.15 -26.26 27.27
CA THR A 55 9.87 -26.78 27.79
C THR A 55 9.37 -27.95 26.94
N SER A 56 8.42 -28.71 27.48
CA SER A 56 7.69 -29.77 26.79
C SER A 56 6.19 -29.48 26.78
N LEU A 57 5.46 -30.08 25.85
CA LEU A 57 4.01 -29.90 25.69
C LEU A 57 3.25 -30.34 26.94
N SER A 58 3.74 -31.35 27.64
CA SER A 58 3.16 -31.87 28.89
C SER A 58 3.16 -30.84 30.03
N ARG A 59 4.06 -29.85 29.97
CA ARG A 59 4.20 -28.77 30.97
C ARG A 59 3.48 -27.49 30.57
N MET A 60 2.91 -27.44 29.37
CA MET A 60 2.30 -26.24 28.82
C MET A 60 0.82 -26.13 29.23
N LEU A 61 0.37 -24.90 29.45
CA LEU A 61 -0.99 -24.59 29.84
C LEU A 61 -1.71 -23.86 28.69
N VAL A 62 -2.91 -24.34 28.37
CA VAL A 62 -3.76 -23.72 27.34
C VAL A 62 -4.16 -22.30 27.77
N ARG A 63 -4.25 -21.38 26.79
CA ARG A 63 -4.46 -19.94 26.96
C ARG A 63 -3.26 -19.19 27.57
N LYS A 64 -2.07 -19.78 27.58
CA LYS A 64 -0.84 -19.11 28.06
C LYS A 64 0.21 -18.97 26.97
N VAL A 65 0.96 -17.86 27.09
CA VAL A 65 2.28 -17.69 26.49
C VAL A 65 3.31 -18.20 27.50
N HIS A 66 4.24 -19.03 27.05
CA HIS A 66 5.25 -19.64 27.92
C HIS A 66 6.54 -18.81 27.90
N HIS A 67 6.49 -17.68 28.60
CA HIS A 67 7.61 -16.74 28.66
C HIS A 67 8.88 -17.35 29.22
N GLY A 68 10.04 -16.93 28.71
CA GLY A 68 11.35 -17.43 29.12
C GLY A 68 11.65 -18.88 28.72
N HIS A 69 10.79 -19.50 27.91
CA HIS A 69 10.95 -20.89 27.47
C HIS A 69 10.93 -21.02 25.94
N TYR A 70 11.57 -22.08 25.42
CA TYR A 70 11.43 -22.51 24.04
C TYR A 70 10.92 -23.95 23.96
N LEU A 71 10.11 -24.26 22.96
CA LEU A 71 9.66 -25.62 22.66
C LEU A 71 10.49 -26.19 21.51
N LEU A 72 11.20 -27.28 21.77
CA LEU A 72 11.88 -28.05 20.74
C LEU A 72 10.94 -29.14 20.24
N CYS A 73 10.66 -29.13 18.94
CA CYS A 73 9.72 -30.05 18.32
C CYS A 73 10.13 -30.43 16.91
N ARG A 74 9.54 -31.48 16.36
CA ARG A 74 9.71 -31.86 14.95
C ARG A 74 8.37 -32.12 14.28
N THR A 75 8.27 -31.79 13.00
CA THR A 75 7.07 -32.06 12.21
C THR A 75 6.92 -33.58 12.00
N ILE A 76 5.72 -34.13 12.16
CA ILE A 76 5.46 -35.57 11.95
C ILE A 76 4.56 -35.83 10.74
N THR A 77 3.94 -34.77 10.24
CA THR A 77 3.12 -34.73 9.03
C THR A 77 3.69 -33.70 8.06
N LEU A 78 3.31 -33.84 6.79
CA LEU A 78 3.50 -32.77 5.82
C LEU A 78 2.55 -31.61 6.13
N ALA A 79 3.03 -30.39 5.92
CA ALA A 79 2.25 -29.20 6.21
C ALA A 79 1.17 -28.95 5.13
N TRP A 80 0.10 -28.27 5.51
CA TRP A 80 -0.95 -27.83 4.60
C TRP A 80 -1.33 -26.38 4.88
N ARG A 81 -1.95 -25.71 3.91
CA ARG A 81 -2.38 -24.31 4.04
C ARG A 81 -3.88 -24.22 4.31
N LEU A 82 -4.24 -23.61 5.45
CA LEU A 82 -5.56 -23.02 5.66
C LEU A 82 -5.50 -21.50 5.46
N THR A 83 -5.79 -20.73 6.51
CA THR A 83 -5.39 -19.31 6.60
C THR A 83 -3.91 -19.20 7.00
N ALA A 84 -3.48 -20.09 7.89
CA ALA A 84 -2.09 -20.29 8.29
C ALA A 84 -1.51 -21.55 7.63
N VAL A 85 -0.18 -21.69 7.66
CA VAL A 85 0.48 -22.98 7.44
C VAL A 85 0.27 -23.82 8.69
N GLN A 86 -0.31 -25.00 8.53
CA GLN A 86 -0.59 -25.93 9.62
C GLN A 86 0.15 -27.24 9.43
N THR A 87 0.61 -27.81 10.52
CA THR A 87 1.20 -29.15 10.57
C THR A 87 1.03 -29.73 11.96
N ILE A 88 1.39 -30.99 12.13
CA ILE A 88 1.45 -31.65 13.42
C ILE A 88 2.91 -31.79 13.82
N ILE A 89 3.20 -31.44 15.07
CA ILE A 89 4.51 -31.55 15.68
C ILE A 89 4.50 -32.57 16.82
N GLU A 90 5.65 -33.16 17.08
CA GLU A 90 5.92 -33.86 18.33
C GLU A 90 7.09 -33.20 19.08
N ASP A 91 7.00 -33.17 20.40
CA ASP A 91 8.10 -32.71 21.25
C ASP A 91 9.09 -33.85 21.59
N ILE A 92 10.12 -33.52 22.37
CA ILE A 92 11.15 -34.49 22.80
C ILE A 92 10.60 -35.63 23.67
N GLU A 93 9.49 -35.39 24.39
CA GLU A 93 8.81 -36.37 25.25
C GLU A 93 7.84 -37.26 24.45
N GLY A 94 7.67 -37.01 23.15
CA GLY A 94 6.77 -37.73 22.25
C GLY A 94 5.30 -37.30 22.35
N ALA A 95 5.02 -36.18 23.02
CA ALA A 95 3.70 -35.56 23.01
C ALA A 95 3.47 -34.88 21.66
N VAL A 96 2.23 -34.91 21.18
CA VAL A 96 1.86 -34.46 19.83
C VAL A 96 0.89 -33.28 19.93
N CYS A 97 1.05 -32.29 19.06
CA CYS A 97 0.19 -31.10 19.03
C CYS A 97 0.06 -30.55 17.61
N ASP A 98 -1.09 -29.93 17.30
CA ASP A 98 -1.26 -29.14 16.08
C ASP A 98 -0.45 -27.83 16.21
N LEU A 99 0.21 -27.42 15.13
CA LEU A 99 0.98 -26.17 15.01
C LEU A 99 0.38 -25.31 13.90
N SER A 100 0.14 -24.03 14.16
CA SER A 100 -0.33 -23.04 13.19
C SER A 100 0.62 -21.85 13.09
N ILE A 101 1.19 -21.65 11.90
CA ILE A 101 2.16 -20.60 11.57
C ILE A 101 1.51 -19.56 10.66
N TYR A 102 1.41 -18.32 11.14
CA TYR A 102 0.90 -17.18 10.39
C TYR A 102 2.04 -16.32 9.83
N ASN A 103 1.75 -15.57 8.77
CA ASN A 103 2.63 -14.54 8.19
C ASN A 103 4.04 -15.01 7.77
N PHE A 104 4.27 -16.31 7.57
CA PHE A 104 5.58 -16.77 7.11
C PHE A 104 5.84 -16.30 5.67
N PRO A 105 7.05 -15.79 5.34
CA PRO A 105 7.36 -15.25 4.03
C PRO A 105 7.01 -16.20 2.89
N THR A 106 6.47 -15.65 1.79
CA THR A 106 6.03 -16.37 0.59
C THR A 106 4.91 -17.41 0.79
N MET A 107 4.39 -17.63 2.01
CA MET A 107 3.39 -18.68 2.28
C MET A 107 1.95 -18.25 2.03
N PHE A 108 1.69 -16.96 1.87
CA PHE A 108 0.33 -16.44 1.70
C PHE A 108 -0.39 -17.07 0.49
N ASP A 109 0.31 -17.20 -0.63
CA ASP A 109 -0.20 -17.83 -1.87
C ASP A 109 0.63 -19.05 -2.31
N ALA A 110 1.40 -19.65 -1.39
CA ALA A 110 2.27 -20.78 -1.70
C ALA A 110 1.51 -22.01 -2.20
N THR A 111 2.12 -22.71 -3.16
CA THR A 111 1.65 -24.02 -3.60
C THR A 111 1.95 -25.09 -2.56
N THR A 112 1.26 -26.24 -2.63
CA THR A 112 1.57 -27.39 -1.76
C THR A 112 3.02 -27.84 -1.90
N LYS A 113 3.60 -27.77 -3.12
CA LYS A 113 5.01 -28.10 -3.37
C LYS A 113 5.95 -27.16 -2.61
N ASP A 114 5.66 -25.85 -2.60
CA ASP A 114 6.49 -24.87 -1.89
C ASP A 114 6.44 -25.09 -0.37
N ILE A 115 5.24 -25.38 0.15
CA ILE A 115 5.03 -25.68 1.56
C ILE A 115 5.80 -26.95 1.97
N ASP A 116 5.73 -28.01 1.16
CA ASP A 116 6.43 -29.27 1.44
C ASP A 116 7.95 -29.10 1.43
N ASN A 117 8.48 -28.20 0.60
CA ASN A 117 9.91 -27.92 0.53
C ASN A 117 10.43 -27.13 1.74
N ILE A 118 9.61 -26.22 2.29
CA ILE A 118 9.99 -25.41 3.47
C ILE A 118 9.70 -26.15 4.77
N PHE A 119 8.56 -26.85 4.84
CA PHE A 119 8.08 -27.60 6.01
C PHE A 119 7.97 -29.10 5.73
N PRO A 120 9.08 -29.80 5.39
CA PRO A 120 9.05 -31.23 5.15
C PRO A 120 8.75 -32.00 6.44
N LYS A 121 8.31 -33.25 6.32
CA LYS A 121 8.12 -34.16 7.46
C LYS A 121 9.46 -34.42 8.16
N GLY A 122 9.49 -34.26 9.47
CA GLY A 122 10.64 -34.45 10.37
C GLY A 122 11.55 -33.23 10.50
N LEU A 123 11.15 -32.08 9.93
CA LEU A 123 11.81 -30.79 10.17
C LEU A 123 11.83 -30.48 11.67
N ILE A 124 13.00 -30.13 12.21
CA ILE A 124 13.17 -29.75 13.62
C ILE A 124 13.04 -28.23 13.74
N LEU A 125 12.20 -27.80 14.68
CA LEU A 125 11.93 -26.42 14.99
C LEU A 125 12.17 -26.15 16.47
N ALA A 126 12.76 -24.99 16.78
CA ALA A 126 12.69 -24.39 18.10
C ALA A 126 11.75 -23.19 18.03
N ILE A 127 10.69 -23.23 18.83
CA ILE A 127 9.67 -22.18 18.92
C ILE A 127 9.95 -21.35 20.17
N ARG A 128 10.26 -20.07 19.99
CA ARG A 128 10.52 -19.14 21.09
C ARG A 128 9.20 -18.74 21.75
N GLU A 129 9.16 -18.80 23.09
CA GLU A 129 8.02 -18.39 23.93
C GLU A 129 6.64 -18.83 23.39
N PRO A 130 6.43 -20.15 23.20
CA PRO A 130 5.29 -20.67 22.45
C PRO A 130 3.94 -20.31 23.10
N THR A 131 2.99 -19.89 22.26
CA THR A 131 1.62 -19.60 22.66
C THR A 131 0.74 -20.83 22.48
N PHE A 132 0.22 -21.38 23.57
CA PHE A 132 -0.69 -22.54 23.53
C PHE A 132 -2.13 -22.07 23.64
N LYS A 133 -2.95 -22.31 22.61
CA LYS A 133 -4.33 -21.80 22.53
C LYS A 133 -5.32 -22.94 22.28
N PRO A 134 -6.59 -22.78 22.73
CA PRO A 134 -7.65 -23.66 22.28
C PRO A 134 -7.82 -23.52 20.77
N ALA A 135 -8.14 -24.61 20.07
CA ALA A 135 -8.48 -24.50 18.66
C ALA A 135 -9.74 -23.64 18.48
N ALA A 136 -9.71 -22.77 17.47
CA ALA A 136 -10.91 -22.04 17.05
C ALA A 136 -11.94 -23.00 16.41
N GLN A 137 -11.47 -24.09 15.80
CA GLN A 137 -12.28 -25.17 15.25
C GLN A 137 -11.61 -26.51 15.56
N GLY A 138 -12.30 -27.39 16.29
CA GLY A 138 -11.80 -28.72 16.68
C GLY A 138 -11.63 -28.88 18.19
N PRO A 139 -11.51 -30.11 18.68
CA PRO A 139 -11.43 -30.40 20.12
C PRO A 139 -10.02 -30.17 20.70
N ASP A 140 -8.98 -30.27 19.89
CA ASP A 140 -7.59 -30.32 20.36
C ASP A 140 -6.95 -28.92 20.42
N PRO A 141 -6.24 -28.56 21.50
CA PRO A 141 -5.50 -27.30 21.57
C PRO A 141 -4.30 -27.31 20.61
N LEU A 142 -3.83 -26.12 20.22
CA LEU A 142 -2.76 -25.95 19.24
C LEU A 142 -1.73 -24.91 19.67
N ILE A 143 -0.50 -25.05 19.17
CA ILE A 143 0.52 -24.02 19.23
C ILE A 143 0.29 -23.01 18.11
N ARG A 144 0.18 -21.74 18.47
CA ARG A 144 -0.01 -20.63 17.52
C ARG A 144 1.25 -19.78 17.47
N ILE A 145 1.73 -19.52 16.26
CA ILE A 145 2.85 -18.62 15.98
C ILE A 145 2.36 -17.51 15.05
N ASP A 146 2.38 -16.27 15.53
CA ASP A 146 1.95 -15.10 14.75
C ASP A 146 3.11 -14.37 14.06
N SER A 147 4.31 -14.43 14.65
CA SER A 147 5.53 -13.84 14.10
C SER A 147 6.45 -14.92 13.50
N PRO A 148 6.90 -14.78 12.24
CA PRO A 148 7.87 -15.71 11.67
C PRO A 148 9.22 -15.68 12.39
N SER A 149 9.54 -14.58 13.10
CA SER A 149 10.79 -14.47 13.87
C SER A 149 10.88 -15.41 15.06
N ASP A 150 9.74 -15.94 15.54
CA ASP A 150 9.69 -16.87 16.68
C ASP A 150 10.07 -18.31 16.30
N ILE A 151 10.25 -18.57 15.00
CA ILE A 151 10.61 -19.89 14.46
C ILE A 151 12.10 -19.93 14.15
N ILE A 152 12.76 -20.92 14.74
CA ILE A 152 14.14 -21.27 14.42
C ILE A 152 14.15 -22.63 13.76
N PHE A 153 14.71 -22.69 12.55
CA PHE A 153 14.96 -23.95 11.85
C PHE A 153 16.25 -24.55 12.42
N VAL A 154 16.11 -25.69 13.11
CA VAL A 154 17.21 -26.32 13.84
C VAL A 154 17.85 -27.37 12.96
N GLU A 155 19.06 -27.08 12.49
CA GLU A 155 19.84 -28.04 11.72
C GLU A 155 20.44 -29.14 12.63
N PRO A 156 20.70 -30.36 12.11
CA PRO A 156 21.13 -31.51 12.91
C PRO A 156 22.44 -31.31 13.68
N ASN A 157 23.30 -30.39 13.25
CA ASN A 157 24.56 -30.02 13.89
C ASN A 157 24.41 -28.91 14.95
N SER A 158 23.20 -28.40 15.18
CA SER A 158 22.94 -27.31 16.12
C SER A 158 23.20 -27.71 17.57
N ASP A 159 23.73 -26.75 18.34
CA ASP A 159 23.97 -26.91 19.79
C ASP A 159 22.68 -27.18 20.58
N LEU A 160 21.54 -26.72 20.09
CA LEU A 160 20.22 -26.97 20.68
C LEU A 160 19.84 -28.47 20.73
N LEU A 161 20.53 -29.32 19.96
CA LEU A 161 20.30 -30.76 19.91
C LEU A 161 21.30 -31.57 20.76
N ARG A 162 22.31 -30.92 21.38
CA ARG A 162 23.29 -31.61 22.23
C ARG A 162 22.59 -32.24 23.43
N GLY A 163 22.76 -33.56 23.58
CA GLY A 163 22.15 -34.32 24.69
C GLY A 163 20.65 -34.55 24.57
N ILE A 164 20.02 -34.19 23.44
CA ILE A 164 18.60 -34.42 23.21
C ILE A 164 18.38 -35.82 22.63
N THR A 165 17.52 -36.60 23.29
CA THR A 165 17.05 -37.90 22.79
C THR A 165 15.55 -37.84 22.56
N TRP A 166 15.13 -38.12 21.32
CA TRP A 166 13.71 -38.21 20.99
C TRP A 166 13.15 -39.54 21.48
N LYS A 167 12.05 -39.50 22.23
CA LYS A 167 11.38 -40.72 22.71
C LYS A 167 10.85 -41.61 21.57
N SER A 168 10.55 -40.99 20.42
CA SER A 168 9.94 -41.66 19.27
C SER A 168 11.00 -41.95 18.17
N PRO A 169 10.97 -43.11 17.49
CA PRO A 169 11.96 -43.48 16.48
C PRO A 169 11.53 -42.99 15.07
N LEU A 170 11.22 -41.70 14.92
CA LEU A 170 10.91 -41.16 13.59
C LEU A 170 12.16 -40.92 12.75
N PRO A 171 12.11 -41.24 11.45
CA PRO A 171 13.11 -40.78 10.50
C PRO A 171 13.01 -39.26 10.38
N ILE A 172 14.03 -38.57 10.89
CA ILE A 172 14.30 -37.17 10.60
C ILE A 172 14.82 -37.13 9.15
N PRO A 173 14.43 -36.15 8.30
CA PRO A 173 15.07 -35.90 7.03
C PRO A 173 16.56 -35.98 7.22
N LYS A 174 17.19 -36.93 6.53
CA LYS A 174 18.64 -37.02 6.60
C LYS A 174 19.17 -35.70 6.06
N PRO A 175 20.02 -34.96 6.80
CA PRO A 175 20.75 -33.87 6.19
C PRO A 175 21.45 -34.41 4.94
N LEU A 176 21.80 -33.52 4.00
CA LEU A 176 22.87 -33.86 3.06
C LEU A 176 24.02 -34.48 3.90
N ALA A 177 24.54 -35.63 3.48
CA ALA A 177 25.38 -36.51 4.30
C ALA A 177 26.48 -35.75 5.07
N THR A 178 26.99 -36.31 6.16
CA THR A 178 28.09 -35.73 6.97
C THR A 178 29.36 -35.35 6.19
N ASN A 179 29.46 -35.75 4.90
CA ASN A 179 30.53 -35.40 3.96
C ASN A 179 30.08 -34.42 2.84
N SER A 180 29.07 -33.59 3.09
CA SER A 180 28.51 -32.69 2.07
C SER A 180 29.47 -31.56 1.73
N THR A 181 29.84 -31.47 0.46
CA THR A 181 30.72 -30.43 -0.05
C THR A 181 29.94 -29.15 -0.39
N ILE A 182 30.65 -28.03 -0.57
CA ILE A 182 30.08 -26.78 -1.10
C ILE A 182 29.27 -27.03 -2.38
N GLU A 183 29.75 -27.90 -3.28
CA GLU A 183 29.07 -28.24 -4.53
C GLU A 183 27.76 -29.01 -4.31
N SER A 184 27.65 -29.81 -3.25
CA SER A 184 26.40 -30.53 -2.93
C SER A 184 25.28 -29.55 -2.54
N TYR A 185 25.56 -28.59 -1.67
CA TYR A 185 24.60 -27.54 -1.30
C TYR A 185 24.28 -26.63 -2.48
N ARG A 186 25.30 -26.31 -3.29
CA ARG A 186 25.12 -25.53 -4.52
C ARG A 186 24.19 -26.22 -5.51
N ALA A 187 24.38 -27.53 -5.74
CA ALA A 187 23.56 -28.31 -6.65
C ALA A 187 22.11 -28.42 -6.16
N GLU A 188 21.89 -28.62 -4.86
CA GLU A 188 20.56 -28.64 -4.25
C GLU A 188 19.85 -27.29 -4.42
N GLY A 189 20.49 -26.18 -4.04
CA GLY A 189 19.91 -24.86 -4.21
C GLY A 189 19.66 -24.51 -5.68
N ASN A 190 20.57 -24.89 -6.59
CA ASN A 190 20.39 -24.70 -8.03
C ASN A 190 19.21 -25.48 -8.59
N ARG A 191 18.89 -26.66 -8.04
CA ARG A 191 17.69 -27.42 -8.41
C ARG A 191 16.43 -26.62 -8.10
N TYR A 192 16.32 -26.08 -6.89
CA TYR A 192 15.19 -25.22 -6.52
C TYR A 192 15.15 -23.93 -7.33
N PHE A 193 16.32 -23.33 -7.60
CA PHE A 193 16.42 -22.11 -8.38
C PHE A 193 15.91 -22.31 -9.83
N LYS A 194 16.27 -23.44 -10.47
CA LYS A 194 15.77 -23.79 -11.82
C LYS A 194 14.26 -23.97 -11.85
N ASP A 195 13.68 -24.48 -10.76
CA ASP A 195 12.23 -24.63 -10.59
C ASP A 195 11.52 -23.32 -10.21
N SER A 196 12.21 -22.17 -10.21
CA SER A 196 11.70 -20.87 -9.73
C SER A 196 11.25 -20.85 -8.26
N GLN A 197 11.76 -21.80 -7.46
CA GLN A 197 11.48 -21.91 -6.03
C GLN A 197 12.54 -21.13 -5.24
N TRP A 198 12.43 -19.80 -5.23
CA TRP A 198 13.48 -18.91 -4.74
C TRP A 198 13.74 -19.04 -3.23
N LEU A 199 12.69 -19.08 -2.40
CA LEU A 199 12.86 -19.21 -0.95
C LEU A 199 13.44 -20.60 -0.57
N PRO A 200 12.93 -21.74 -1.10
CA PRO A 200 13.59 -23.03 -0.92
C PRO A 200 15.06 -23.05 -1.36
N ALA A 201 15.41 -22.40 -2.47
CA ALA A 201 16.80 -22.25 -2.90
C ALA A 201 17.63 -21.50 -1.85
N ALA A 202 17.11 -20.38 -1.32
CA ALA A 202 17.77 -19.61 -0.27
C ALA A 202 17.98 -20.44 1.02
N PHE A 203 17.02 -21.29 1.40
CA PHE A 203 17.18 -22.25 2.51
C PHE A 203 18.33 -23.23 2.24
N ALA A 204 18.37 -23.86 1.07
CA ALA A 204 19.41 -24.82 0.70
C ALA A 204 20.82 -24.20 0.73
N TYR A 205 20.99 -22.99 0.15
CA TYR A 205 22.27 -22.28 0.23
C TYR A 205 22.63 -21.89 1.67
N SER A 206 21.65 -21.48 2.47
CA SER A 206 21.88 -21.08 3.87
C SER A 206 22.36 -22.24 4.73
N ARG A 207 21.86 -23.47 4.51
CA ARG A 207 22.37 -24.66 5.19
C ARG A 207 23.84 -24.91 4.90
N GLY A 208 24.27 -24.70 3.64
CA GLY A 208 25.68 -24.79 3.28
C GLY A 208 26.53 -23.69 3.95
N LEU A 209 25.97 -22.49 4.13
CA LEU A 209 26.64 -21.36 4.76
C LEU A 209 26.77 -21.49 6.30
N GLU A 210 25.98 -22.32 6.96
CA GLU A 210 26.21 -22.68 8.37
C GLU A 210 27.52 -23.49 8.55
N ILE A 211 27.92 -24.25 7.53
CA ILE A 211 29.15 -25.08 7.54
C ILE A 211 30.32 -24.37 6.87
N TYR A 212 30.06 -23.65 5.78
CA TYR A 212 31.05 -22.94 4.98
C TYR A 212 30.68 -21.44 4.90
N PRO A 213 30.86 -20.65 5.98
CA PRO A 213 30.35 -19.30 6.06
C PRO A 213 30.84 -18.39 4.92
N ASP A 214 32.09 -18.56 4.50
CA ASP A 214 32.74 -17.67 3.54
C ASP A 214 32.77 -18.24 2.11
N ALA A 215 31.93 -19.24 1.83
CA ALA A 215 31.77 -19.80 0.49
C ALA A 215 31.12 -18.78 -0.46
N ALA A 216 31.95 -17.99 -1.15
CA ALA A 216 31.53 -16.92 -2.07
C ALA A 216 30.47 -17.40 -3.09
N VAL A 217 30.62 -18.62 -3.64
CA VAL A 217 29.65 -19.18 -4.59
C VAL A 217 28.24 -19.37 -4.00
N LEU A 218 28.15 -19.79 -2.72
CA LEU A 218 26.87 -19.99 -2.04
C LEU A 218 26.24 -18.65 -1.65
N LEU A 219 27.05 -17.71 -1.14
CA LEU A 219 26.62 -16.33 -0.86
C LEU A 219 26.03 -15.69 -2.12
N LEU A 220 26.76 -15.76 -3.22
CA LEU A 220 26.37 -15.17 -4.50
C LEU A 220 25.13 -15.84 -5.10
N ASN A 221 25.00 -17.16 -5.02
CA ASN A 221 23.78 -17.84 -5.45
C ASN A 221 22.57 -17.50 -4.57
N ARG A 222 22.76 -17.36 -3.25
CA ARG A 222 21.72 -16.92 -2.32
C ARG A 222 21.33 -15.47 -2.57
N ALA A 223 22.29 -14.58 -2.83
CA ALA A 223 22.04 -13.20 -3.23
C ALA A 223 21.17 -13.12 -4.49
N GLU A 224 21.40 -13.97 -5.49
CA GLU A 224 20.53 -14.01 -6.67
C GLU A 224 19.11 -14.47 -6.32
N ALA A 225 18.95 -15.50 -5.48
CA ALA A 225 17.63 -15.93 -5.02
C ALA A 225 16.92 -14.81 -4.24
N TYR A 226 17.65 -14.07 -3.41
CA TYR A 226 17.15 -12.88 -2.71
C TYR A 226 16.77 -11.74 -3.67
N LEU A 227 17.53 -11.48 -4.74
CA LEU A 227 17.15 -10.50 -5.76
C LEU A 227 15.82 -10.90 -6.45
N ARG A 228 15.59 -12.20 -6.70
CA ARG A 228 14.30 -12.69 -7.24
C ARG A 228 13.15 -12.53 -6.25
N LEU A 229 13.43 -12.63 -4.95
CA LEU A 229 12.48 -12.38 -3.86
C LEU A 229 12.29 -10.89 -3.53
N GLN A 230 13.07 -9.99 -4.13
CA GLN A 230 13.19 -8.57 -3.75
C GLN A 230 13.67 -8.35 -2.31
N PHE A 231 14.50 -9.27 -1.81
CA PHE A 231 15.19 -9.20 -0.52
C PHE A 231 16.52 -8.46 -0.71
N PHE A 232 16.44 -7.21 -1.15
CA PHE A 232 17.57 -6.41 -1.61
C PHE A 232 18.63 -6.19 -0.52
N SER A 233 18.23 -5.89 0.72
CA SER A 233 19.21 -5.73 1.82
C SER A 233 19.99 -7.02 2.08
N ALA A 234 19.30 -8.16 2.10
CA ALA A 234 19.95 -9.46 2.31
C ALA A 234 20.85 -9.83 1.12
N ALA A 235 20.44 -9.53 -0.11
CA ALA A 235 21.26 -9.74 -1.30
C ALA A 235 22.53 -8.87 -1.29
N LEU A 236 22.41 -7.61 -0.86
CA LEU A 236 23.54 -6.68 -0.74
C LEU A 236 24.54 -7.17 0.31
N ALA A 237 24.05 -7.65 1.46
CA ALA A 237 24.90 -8.24 2.51
C ALA A 237 25.68 -9.45 1.99
N ASP A 238 25.02 -10.38 1.30
CA ASP A 238 25.67 -11.56 0.75
C ASP A 238 26.69 -11.21 -0.34
N ALA A 239 26.38 -10.26 -1.23
CA ALA A 239 27.28 -9.85 -2.30
C ALA A 239 28.53 -9.15 -1.76
N ARG A 240 28.39 -8.19 -0.84
CA ARG A 240 29.53 -7.50 -0.21
C ARG A 240 30.40 -8.47 0.59
N ARG A 241 29.77 -9.40 1.32
CA ARG A 241 30.50 -10.43 2.06
C ARG A 241 31.28 -11.38 1.14
N ALA A 242 30.73 -11.72 -0.02
CA ALA A 242 31.46 -12.52 -1.01
C ALA A 242 32.70 -11.76 -1.54
N VAL A 243 32.58 -10.46 -1.82
CA VAL A 243 33.73 -9.63 -2.26
C VAL A 243 34.82 -9.53 -1.19
N ALA A 244 34.44 -9.50 0.08
CA ALA A 244 35.38 -9.45 1.20
C ALA A 244 36.19 -10.75 1.40
N ALA A 245 35.86 -11.85 0.71
CA ALA A 245 36.59 -13.10 0.82
C ALA A 245 37.99 -13.00 0.17
N SER A 246 39.04 -13.37 0.91
CA SER A 246 40.45 -13.14 0.58
C SER A 246 40.92 -13.74 -0.76
N ASN A 247 40.24 -14.79 -1.25
CA ASN A 247 40.62 -15.54 -2.46
C ASN A 247 39.45 -15.65 -3.48
N ILE A 248 38.60 -14.64 -3.58
CA ILE A 248 37.50 -14.66 -4.57
C ILE A 248 38.03 -14.66 -6.01
N GLU A 249 37.55 -15.61 -6.81
CA GLU A 249 37.80 -15.68 -8.25
C GLU A 249 37.29 -14.42 -8.95
N LEU A 250 38.02 -13.89 -9.93
CA LEU A 250 37.64 -12.70 -10.71
C LEU A 250 36.21 -12.80 -11.26
N SER A 251 35.83 -13.95 -11.83
CA SER A 251 34.48 -14.16 -12.39
C SER A 251 33.36 -14.08 -11.34
N LEU A 252 33.65 -14.44 -10.08
CA LEU A 252 32.71 -14.32 -8.97
C LEU A 252 32.67 -12.89 -8.44
N ARG A 253 33.80 -12.19 -8.44
CA ARG A 253 33.87 -10.77 -8.05
C ARG A 253 33.03 -9.91 -8.99
N ASP A 254 33.11 -10.15 -10.30
CA ASP A 254 32.28 -9.42 -11.27
C ASP A 254 30.80 -9.68 -11.02
N LYS A 255 30.40 -10.95 -10.84
CA LYS A 255 29.00 -11.32 -10.51
C LYS A 255 28.53 -10.66 -9.21
N ALA A 256 29.41 -10.50 -8.23
CA ALA A 256 29.10 -9.80 -7.00
C ALA A 256 28.80 -8.33 -7.27
N LEU A 257 29.66 -7.63 -8.03
CA LEU A 257 29.49 -6.23 -8.41
C LEU A 257 28.12 -5.97 -9.06
N PHE A 258 27.73 -6.80 -10.02
CA PHE A 258 26.44 -6.65 -10.70
C PHE A 258 25.24 -6.89 -9.76
N ARG A 259 25.37 -7.83 -8.82
CA ARG A 259 24.33 -8.12 -7.82
C ARG A 259 24.22 -7.02 -6.76
N GLU A 260 25.34 -6.44 -6.34
CA GLU A 260 25.36 -5.24 -5.49
C GLU A 260 24.62 -4.10 -6.18
N ALA A 261 24.93 -3.81 -7.45
CA ALA A 261 24.29 -2.75 -8.21
C ALA A 261 22.76 -2.94 -8.30
N ARG A 262 22.30 -4.17 -8.56
CA ARG A 262 20.87 -4.51 -8.58
C ARG A 262 20.20 -4.38 -7.21
N ALA A 263 20.90 -4.78 -6.15
CA ALA A 263 20.39 -4.67 -4.78
C ALA A 263 20.29 -3.20 -4.34
N GLU A 264 21.32 -2.40 -4.61
CA GLU A 264 21.36 -0.96 -4.33
C GLU A 264 20.27 -0.22 -5.11
N TYR A 265 20.04 -0.57 -6.38
CA TYR A 265 18.91 -0.04 -7.15
C TYR A 265 17.57 -0.34 -6.46
N GLY A 266 17.35 -1.60 -6.04
CA GLY A 266 16.13 -2.02 -5.36
C GLY A 266 15.92 -1.39 -3.97
N LEU A 267 17.00 -0.95 -3.32
CA LEU A 267 16.98 -0.20 -2.05
C LEU A 267 16.78 1.31 -2.25
N GLY A 268 16.83 1.81 -3.49
CA GLY A 268 16.75 3.23 -3.82
C GLY A 268 18.09 3.97 -3.78
N TYR A 269 19.22 3.26 -3.62
CA TYR A 269 20.57 3.83 -3.69
C TYR A 269 21.04 3.99 -5.14
N PHE A 270 20.31 4.81 -5.90
CA PHE A 270 20.45 4.91 -7.35
C PHE A 270 21.82 5.42 -7.82
N GLU A 271 22.46 6.30 -7.05
CA GLU A 271 23.81 6.80 -7.36
C GLU A 271 24.85 5.67 -7.27
N ALA A 272 24.86 4.96 -6.14
CA ALA A 272 25.76 3.84 -5.91
C ALA A 272 25.54 2.70 -6.91
N ALA A 273 24.27 2.42 -7.23
CA ALA A 273 23.92 1.44 -8.26
C ALA A 273 24.46 1.85 -9.64
N LYS A 274 24.27 3.12 -10.03
CA LYS A 274 24.74 3.65 -11.32
C LYS A 274 26.27 3.56 -11.43
N GLU A 275 27.01 3.95 -10.39
CA GLU A 275 28.47 3.85 -10.36
C GLU A 275 28.94 2.40 -10.61
N LYS A 276 28.32 1.42 -9.95
CA LYS A 276 28.66 0.01 -10.12
C LYS A 276 28.27 -0.53 -11.50
N PHE A 277 27.14 -0.11 -12.06
CA PHE A 277 26.76 -0.47 -13.42
C PHE A 277 27.71 0.11 -14.47
N LEU A 278 28.24 1.32 -14.26
CA LEU A 278 29.28 1.89 -15.13
C LEU A 278 30.57 1.07 -15.07
N ARG A 279 31.03 0.70 -13.88
CA ARG A 279 32.19 -0.20 -13.70
C ARG A 279 32.00 -1.57 -14.35
N TRP A 280 30.79 -2.12 -14.27
CA TRP A 280 30.45 -3.36 -15.00
C TRP A 280 30.56 -3.15 -16.51
N HIS A 281 30.03 -2.05 -17.04
CA HIS A 281 30.08 -1.74 -18.46
C HIS A 281 31.51 -1.59 -18.99
N GLU A 282 32.42 -0.98 -18.20
CA GLU A 282 33.84 -0.85 -18.55
C GLU A 282 34.54 -2.20 -18.74
N THR A 283 34.17 -3.20 -17.93
CA THR A 283 34.76 -4.54 -17.94
C THR A 283 34.02 -5.51 -18.87
N HIS A 284 32.75 -5.23 -19.19
CA HIS A 284 31.86 -6.07 -20.00
C HIS A 284 31.15 -5.25 -21.09
N PRO A 285 31.88 -4.60 -22.02
CA PRO A 285 31.29 -3.70 -23.03
C PRO A 285 30.32 -4.39 -24.01
N GLN A 286 30.38 -5.72 -24.11
CA GLN A 286 29.46 -6.54 -24.91
C GLN A 286 28.07 -6.73 -24.28
N ASP A 287 27.94 -6.52 -22.98
CA ASP A 287 26.67 -6.66 -22.27
C ASP A 287 25.80 -5.41 -22.48
N LYS A 288 24.90 -5.48 -23.46
CA LYS A 288 24.01 -4.36 -23.80
C LYS A 288 22.92 -4.12 -22.76
N ASP A 289 22.63 -5.10 -21.89
CA ASP A 289 21.55 -4.97 -20.91
C ASP A 289 21.91 -3.97 -19.80
N VAL A 290 23.21 -3.75 -19.54
CA VAL A 290 23.67 -2.79 -18.52
C VAL A 290 23.36 -1.34 -18.87
N GLU A 291 23.32 -0.98 -20.16
CA GLU A 291 22.93 0.38 -20.60
C GLU A 291 21.51 0.72 -20.13
N GLY A 292 20.62 -0.26 -20.15
CA GLY A 292 19.27 -0.14 -19.61
C GLY A 292 19.27 0.20 -18.12
N TRP A 293 20.13 -0.45 -17.33
CA TRP A 293 20.27 -0.20 -15.89
C TRP A 293 20.87 1.17 -15.58
N ILE A 294 21.88 1.61 -16.35
CA ILE A 294 22.48 2.95 -16.21
C ILE A 294 21.43 4.03 -16.49
N ASN A 295 20.70 3.90 -17.60
CA ASN A 295 19.65 4.85 -17.99
C ASN A 295 18.47 4.86 -17.01
N ARG A 296 18.10 3.69 -16.45
CA ARG A 296 17.09 3.61 -15.37
C ARG A 296 17.56 4.34 -14.12
N SER A 297 18.77 4.05 -13.65
CA SER A 297 19.34 4.67 -12.45
C SER A 297 19.46 6.19 -12.61
N GLN A 298 19.88 6.67 -13.79
CA GLN A 298 19.91 8.10 -14.10
C GLN A 298 18.52 8.75 -14.03
N ARG A 299 17.50 8.12 -14.60
CA ARG A 299 16.11 8.63 -14.52
C ARG A 299 15.62 8.73 -13.09
N ARG A 300 15.90 7.73 -12.24
CA ARG A 300 15.55 7.74 -10.81
C ARG A 300 16.22 8.89 -10.05
N LEU A 301 17.46 9.22 -10.39
CA LEU A 301 18.17 10.38 -9.82
C LEU A 301 17.53 11.70 -10.23
N GLU A 302 17.14 11.85 -11.50
CA GLU A 302 16.47 13.06 -12.00
C GLU A 302 15.10 13.29 -11.35
N GLU A 303 14.35 12.22 -11.11
CA GLU A 303 13.09 12.23 -10.37
C GLU A 303 13.31 12.69 -8.93
N MET A 304 14.21 12.03 -8.20
CA MET A 304 14.48 12.29 -6.79
C MET A 304 15.05 13.69 -6.53
N GLN A 305 15.91 14.20 -7.42
CA GLN A 305 16.59 15.48 -7.22
C GLN A 305 15.81 16.68 -7.79
N PHE A 306 15.13 16.50 -8.93
CA PHE A 306 14.55 17.61 -9.69
C PHE A 306 13.04 17.49 -9.94
N ALA A 307 12.37 16.48 -9.39
CA ALA A 307 10.96 16.20 -9.62
C ALA A 307 10.60 16.07 -11.12
N ARG A 308 11.53 15.57 -11.94
CA ARG A 308 11.33 15.40 -13.39
C ARG A 308 10.76 14.03 -13.70
N TYR A 309 9.44 13.94 -13.67
CA TYR A 309 8.69 12.71 -13.97
C TYR A 309 8.12 12.71 -15.39
N ASP A 310 8.21 11.57 -16.07
CA ASP A 310 7.46 11.31 -17.30
C ASP A 310 6.01 10.93 -16.96
N TRP A 311 5.18 11.94 -16.67
CA TRP A 311 3.78 11.76 -16.28
C TRP A 311 2.99 10.93 -17.30
N ILE A 312 3.25 11.11 -18.61
CA ILE A 312 2.54 10.40 -19.68
C ILE A 312 2.97 8.95 -19.72
N GLY A 313 4.28 8.68 -19.66
CA GLY A 313 4.83 7.32 -19.58
C GLY A 313 4.30 6.58 -18.36
N MET A 314 4.39 7.19 -17.18
CA MET A 314 3.87 6.64 -15.92
C MET A 314 2.39 6.28 -16.01
N PHE A 315 1.55 7.17 -16.55
CA PHE A 315 0.12 6.89 -16.69
C PHE A 315 -0.16 5.77 -17.69
N LYS A 316 0.53 5.72 -18.82
CA LYS A 316 0.36 4.64 -19.81
C LYS A 316 0.81 3.29 -19.25
N GLU A 317 1.91 3.27 -18.51
CA GLU A 317 2.40 2.08 -17.82
C GLU A 317 1.41 1.65 -16.73
N SER A 318 0.83 2.60 -15.99
CA SER A 318 -0.14 2.30 -14.92
C SER A 318 -1.43 1.65 -15.40
N GLN A 319 -1.79 1.85 -16.67
CA GLN A 319 -2.93 1.15 -17.27
C GLN A 319 -2.65 -0.34 -17.54
N ARG A 320 -1.37 -0.75 -17.53
CA ARG A 320 -0.95 -2.14 -17.80
C ARG A 320 -0.48 -2.84 -16.54
N GLU A 321 0.30 -2.14 -15.72
CA GLU A 321 0.88 -2.65 -14.49
C GLU A 321 0.67 -1.65 -13.36
N LEU A 322 0.18 -2.12 -12.22
CA LEU A 322 -0.05 -1.25 -11.06
C LEU A 322 1.26 -0.72 -10.46
N ARG A 323 2.32 -1.54 -10.44
CA ARG A 323 3.57 -1.24 -9.76
C ARG A 323 4.54 -0.57 -10.71
N LEU A 324 4.73 0.74 -10.55
CA LEU A 324 5.59 1.51 -11.44
C LEU A 324 7.01 1.58 -10.90
N ASP A 325 8.02 1.44 -11.75
CA ASP A 325 9.38 1.78 -11.37
C ASP A 325 9.50 3.32 -11.39
N VAL A 326 9.55 3.95 -10.22
CA VAL A 326 9.59 5.41 -9.99
C VAL A 326 10.29 5.70 -8.66
N ALA A 327 11.11 6.76 -8.59
CA ALA A 327 11.74 7.22 -7.35
C ALA A 327 10.85 8.17 -6.55
N ASP A 328 11.03 8.15 -5.22
CA ASP A 328 10.42 9.13 -4.33
C ASP A 328 11.03 10.53 -4.54
N TYR A 329 10.23 11.56 -4.33
CA TYR A 329 10.66 12.96 -4.31
C TYR A 329 10.09 13.65 -3.08
N ILE A 330 10.94 14.31 -2.31
CA ILE A 330 10.52 15.12 -1.16
C ILE A 330 10.74 16.58 -1.52
N GLY A 331 9.64 17.34 -1.57
CA GLY A 331 9.64 18.76 -1.85
C GLY A 331 10.01 19.61 -0.62
N PRO A 332 9.51 20.85 -0.53
CA PRO A 332 9.81 21.78 0.56
C PRO A 332 9.04 21.47 1.85
N ILE A 333 9.17 20.24 2.34
CA ILE A 333 8.48 19.73 3.52
C ILE A 333 9.44 18.95 4.41
N GLN A 334 9.18 18.93 5.71
CA GLN A 334 9.96 18.14 6.66
C GLN A 334 9.07 17.58 7.77
N VAL A 335 9.48 16.45 8.35
CA VAL A 335 8.84 15.90 9.54
C VAL A 335 9.29 16.71 10.75
N THR A 336 8.37 17.06 11.64
CA THR A 336 8.64 17.80 12.87
C THR A 336 7.73 17.32 13.99
N GLN A 337 8.22 17.39 15.22
CA GLN A 337 7.43 17.10 16.42
C GLN A 337 6.32 18.15 16.56
N LEU A 338 5.08 17.69 16.78
CA LEU A 338 3.91 18.55 16.95
C LEU A 338 3.11 18.09 18.15
N ASP A 339 2.99 18.96 19.15
CA ASP A 339 2.21 18.69 20.34
C ASP A 339 0.71 18.64 20.02
N GLY A 340 -0.05 17.76 20.70
CA GLY A 340 -1.49 17.61 20.51
C GLY A 340 -1.92 16.71 19.35
N ARG A 341 -0.98 16.17 18.57
CA ARG A 341 -1.25 15.12 17.56
C ARG A 341 -1.03 13.73 18.18
N GLY A 342 -1.89 12.74 17.85
CA GLY A 342 -1.84 11.40 18.45
C GLY A 342 -0.50 10.66 18.22
N GLY A 343 0.14 10.89 17.07
CA GLY A 343 1.49 10.37 16.77
C GLY A 343 2.65 11.26 17.24
N GLY A 344 2.37 12.39 17.91
CA GLY A 344 3.37 13.34 18.41
C GLY A 344 4.16 14.11 17.35
N ARG A 345 3.81 13.97 16.07
CA ARG A 345 4.53 14.58 14.94
C ARG A 345 3.61 14.89 13.77
N GLY A 346 4.12 15.67 12.83
CA GLY A 346 3.49 15.93 11.55
C GLY A 346 4.50 16.44 10.53
N VAL A 347 4.00 16.92 9.41
CA VAL A 347 4.80 17.42 8.30
C VAL A 347 4.56 18.92 8.16
N VAL A 348 5.62 19.71 8.11
CA VAL A 348 5.54 21.18 8.00
C VAL A 348 6.26 21.67 6.76
N ALA A 349 5.83 22.82 6.23
CA ALA A 349 6.48 23.49 5.11
C ALA A 349 7.83 24.10 5.54
N THR A 350 8.89 23.94 4.73
CA THR A 350 10.22 24.51 5.00
C THR A 350 10.41 25.90 4.42
N LYS A 351 9.59 26.28 3.45
CA LYS A 351 9.51 27.60 2.82
C LYS A 351 8.06 27.90 2.46
N ASP A 352 7.79 29.10 1.94
CA ASP A 352 6.50 29.41 1.34
C ASP A 352 6.26 28.58 0.07
N ILE A 353 5.09 27.98 -0.01
CA ILE A 353 4.68 27.04 -1.06
C ILE A 353 3.52 27.64 -1.83
N SER A 354 3.60 27.56 -3.16
CA SER A 354 2.57 28.04 -4.07
C SER A 354 1.50 26.98 -4.37
N VAL A 355 0.33 27.42 -4.82
CA VAL A 355 -0.75 26.52 -5.27
C VAL A 355 -0.24 25.63 -6.42
N GLY A 356 -0.45 24.32 -6.31
CA GLY A 356 -0.03 23.31 -7.29
C GLY A 356 1.41 22.85 -7.18
N GLU A 357 2.21 23.46 -6.29
CA GLU A 357 3.59 23.03 -6.06
C GLU A 357 3.63 21.58 -5.55
N LEU A 358 4.58 20.80 -6.07
CA LEU A 358 4.73 19.39 -5.75
C LEU A 358 5.39 19.23 -4.39
N LEU A 359 4.71 18.54 -3.47
CA LEU A 359 5.19 18.36 -2.10
C LEU A 359 5.86 17.01 -1.91
N LEU A 360 5.27 15.96 -2.49
CA LEU A 360 5.74 14.59 -2.32
C LEU A 360 5.34 13.74 -3.52
N VAL A 361 6.26 12.92 -4.00
CA VAL A 361 5.96 11.72 -4.78
C VAL A 361 6.47 10.54 -3.95
N SER A 362 5.59 9.59 -3.65
CA SER A 362 5.95 8.44 -2.82
C SER A 362 5.43 7.16 -3.45
N LYS A 363 6.35 6.25 -3.73
CA LYS A 363 6.04 4.88 -4.14
C LYS A 363 5.55 4.09 -2.92
N ALA A 364 4.54 3.26 -3.12
CA ALA A 364 4.05 2.38 -2.07
C ALA A 364 5.16 1.47 -1.54
N PHE A 365 5.27 1.36 -0.20
CA PHE A 365 6.15 0.37 0.41
C PHE A 365 5.67 -1.04 0.07
N VAL A 366 4.36 -1.25 0.17
CA VAL A 366 3.64 -2.43 -0.30
C VAL A 366 2.32 -1.94 -0.88
N CYS A 367 1.95 -2.46 -2.05
CA CYS A 367 0.64 -2.29 -2.66
C CYS A 367 0.11 -3.66 -3.10
N VAL A 368 -1.12 -3.97 -2.70
CA VAL A 368 -1.82 -5.21 -3.03
C VAL A 368 -3.10 -4.87 -3.79
N SER A 369 -3.24 -5.39 -4.99
CA SER A 369 -4.47 -5.35 -5.78
C SER A 369 -5.10 -6.72 -5.93
N GLU A 370 -6.32 -6.75 -6.47
CA GLU A 370 -7.02 -7.99 -6.77
C GLU A 370 -6.22 -8.94 -7.67
N SER A 371 -5.45 -8.40 -8.62
CA SER A 371 -4.59 -9.19 -9.52
C SER A 371 -3.48 -9.97 -8.79
N ASP A 372 -3.10 -9.57 -7.59
CA ASP A 372 -2.09 -10.27 -6.78
C ASP A 372 -2.67 -11.42 -5.97
N LEU A 373 -4.01 -11.44 -5.84
CA LEU A 373 -4.73 -12.41 -5.07
C LEU A 373 -5.15 -13.58 -5.96
N SER A 374 -5.27 -14.76 -5.36
CA SER A 374 -5.78 -15.92 -6.10
C SER A 374 -7.25 -15.73 -6.43
N SER A 375 -7.61 -15.79 -7.71
CA SER A 375 -9.02 -15.84 -8.15
C SER A 375 -9.78 -17.07 -7.63
N LYS A 376 -9.08 -18.05 -7.04
CA LYS A 376 -9.64 -19.28 -6.49
C LYS A 376 -9.98 -19.18 -5.00
N GLU A 377 -9.42 -18.20 -4.28
CA GLU A 377 -9.63 -18.04 -2.84
C GLU A 377 -9.86 -16.56 -2.46
N THR A 378 -10.95 -16.28 -1.74
CA THR A 378 -11.19 -14.99 -1.12
C THR A 378 -10.84 -15.08 0.36
N ARG A 379 -10.04 -14.12 0.86
CA ARG A 379 -9.70 -14.03 2.27
C ARG A 379 -10.30 -12.77 2.85
N MET A 380 -10.83 -12.86 4.05
CA MET A 380 -11.39 -11.71 4.77
C MET A 380 -10.92 -11.77 6.20
N SER A 381 -10.74 -10.61 6.83
CA SER A 381 -10.39 -10.54 8.25
C SER A 381 -11.33 -9.61 8.99
N VAL A 382 -11.73 -9.98 10.20
CA VAL A 382 -12.44 -9.08 11.11
C VAL A 382 -11.38 -8.38 11.96
N ASP A 383 -11.25 -7.08 11.82
CA ASP A 383 -10.34 -6.27 12.60
C ASP A 383 -11.00 -5.81 13.90
N MET A 384 -10.50 -6.31 15.02
CA MET A 384 -11.03 -5.99 16.34
C MET A 384 -10.68 -4.56 16.78
N LEU A 385 -9.64 -3.93 16.20
CA LEU A 385 -9.26 -2.54 16.52
C LEU A 385 -10.27 -1.56 15.93
N SER A 386 -10.62 -1.74 14.65
CA SER A 386 -11.60 -0.90 13.97
C SER A 386 -13.04 -1.39 14.09
N SER A 387 -13.26 -2.62 14.56
CA SER A 387 -14.56 -3.31 14.55
C SER A 387 -15.18 -3.38 13.15
N THR A 388 -14.36 -3.56 12.13
CA THR A 388 -14.78 -3.65 10.72
C THR A 388 -14.30 -4.92 10.04
N LEU A 389 -14.93 -5.24 8.91
CA LEU A 389 -14.51 -6.34 8.05
C LEU A 389 -13.50 -5.80 7.02
N ASN A 390 -12.28 -6.29 7.08
CA ASN A 390 -11.25 -5.96 6.12
C ASN A 390 -11.54 -6.62 4.76
N THR A 391 -11.21 -5.91 3.69
CA THR A 391 -11.22 -6.43 2.32
C THR A 391 -10.13 -7.52 2.14
N PRO A 392 -10.20 -8.28 1.02
CA PRO A 392 -9.16 -9.24 0.69
C PRO A 392 -7.77 -8.62 0.50
N THR A 393 -7.69 -7.43 -0.09
CA THR A 393 -6.44 -6.68 -0.28
C THR A 393 -5.86 -6.25 1.06
N GLN A 394 -6.67 -5.68 1.96
CA GLN A 394 -6.27 -5.31 3.32
C GLN A 394 -5.74 -6.52 4.12
N SER A 395 -6.43 -7.66 4.02
CA SER A 395 -6.04 -8.90 4.73
C SER A 395 -4.69 -9.47 4.25
N ALA A 396 -4.29 -9.19 3.01
CA ALA A 396 -3.03 -9.63 2.43
C ALA A 396 -1.86 -8.68 2.75
N THR A 397 -2.13 -7.38 2.94
CA THR A 397 -1.11 -6.35 3.11
C THR A 397 -0.14 -6.66 4.25
N VAL A 398 -0.63 -7.12 5.41
CA VAL A 398 0.23 -7.48 6.56
C VAL A 398 1.25 -8.55 6.19
N SER A 399 0.82 -9.65 5.54
CA SER A 399 1.71 -10.73 5.12
C SER A 399 2.75 -10.25 4.09
N ARG A 400 2.37 -9.34 3.20
CA ARG A 400 3.28 -8.76 2.20
C ARG A 400 4.31 -7.83 2.84
N ILE A 401 3.93 -7.05 3.86
CA ILE A 401 4.85 -6.23 4.64
C ILE A 401 5.82 -7.10 5.44
N VAL A 402 5.33 -8.13 6.13
CA VAL A 402 6.19 -9.08 6.87
C VAL A 402 7.22 -9.70 5.92
N GLN A 403 6.81 -10.17 4.73
CA GLN A 403 7.73 -10.71 3.74
C GLN A 403 8.78 -9.68 3.30
N LYS A 404 8.38 -8.43 3.04
CA LYS A 404 9.32 -7.39 2.60
C LYS A 404 10.33 -7.05 3.69
N ILE A 405 9.90 -6.89 4.94
CA ILE A 405 10.78 -6.62 6.10
C ILE A 405 11.70 -7.82 6.37
N TYR A 406 11.19 -9.04 6.27
CA TYR A 406 11.97 -10.26 6.49
C TYR A 406 13.22 -10.34 5.60
N GLY A 407 13.09 -9.96 4.33
CA GLY A 407 14.20 -9.90 3.39
C GLY A 407 14.97 -8.58 3.36
N ASN A 408 14.39 -7.54 3.94
CA ASN A 408 14.94 -6.19 3.98
C ASN A 408 14.91 -5.63 5.41
N PRO A 409 15.69 -6.23 6.33
CA PRO A 409 15.70 -5.84 7.75
C PRO A 409 15.94 -4.35 8.00
N ALA A 410 16.69 -3.67 7.11
CA ALA A 410 16.92 -2.22 7.20
C ALA A 410 15.62 -1.37 7.13
N PHE A 411 14.53 -1.89 6.56
CA PHE A 411 13.25 -1.19 6.48
C PHE A 411 12.31 -1.47 7.67
N HIS A 412 12.73 -2.26 8.65
CA HIS A 412 11.90 -2.56 9.81
C HIS A 412 11.48 -1.29 10.54
N ASP A 413 12.45 -0.47 10.96
CA ASP A 413 12.16 0.73 11.75
C ASP A 413 11.39 1.78 10.94
N PHE A 414 11.55 1.79 9.61
CA PHE A 414 10.76 2.65 8.73
C PHE A 414 9.26 2.36 8.85
N VAL A 415 8.88 1.09 9.02
CA VAL A 415 7.49 0.68 9.22
C VAL A 415 7.09 0.78 10.70
N PHE A 416 7.93 0.26 11.61
CA PHE A 416 7.60 0.18 13.03
C PHE A 416 7.62 1.53 13.76
N HIS A 417 8.28 2.54 13.19
CA HIS A 417 8.18 3.91 13.65
C HIS A 417 6.90 4.61 13.18
N LEU A 418 6.01 3.99 12.38
CA LEU A 418 4.68 4.56 12.09
C LEU A 418 3.75 4.43 13.31
N TYR A 419 2.66 5.21 13.30
CA TYR A 419 1.71 5.24 14.41
C TYR A 419 0.90 3.94 14.49
N ALA A 420 0.96 3.23 15.62
CA ALA A 420 0.27 1.95 15.81
C ALA A 420 -1.02 2.08 16.63
N GLY A 421 -1.48 3.28 16.96
CA GLY A 421 -2.64 3.51 17.82
C GLY A 421 -2.27 3.74 19.29
N PRO A 422 -3.28 4.00 20.14
CA PRO A 422 -3.09 4.38 21.54
C PRO A 422 -2.64 3.23 22.46
N ASP A 423 -2.82 1.98 22.04
CA ASP A 423 -2.44 0.79 22.81
C ASP A 423 -0.94 0.45 22.73
N TYR A 424 -0.19 1.18 21.91
CA TYR A 424 1.24 0.99 21.68
C TYR A 424 2.03 2.25 22.06
N ASP A 425 3.32 2.08 22.33
CA ASP A 425 4.20 3.20 22.65
C ASP A 425 4.21 4.23 21.51
N PRO A 426 4.25 5.54 21.84
CA PRO A 426 4.36 6.59 20.85
C PRO A 426 5.59 6.38 19.96
N PRO A 427 5.47 6.65 18.65
CA PRO A 427 6.61 6.51 17.74
C PRO A 427 7.69 7.58 18.04
N PRO A 428 8.94 7.37 17.58
CA PRO A 428 9.99 8.37 17.73
C PRO A 428 9.65 9.72 17.08
N CYS A 429 10.19 10.80 17.64
CA CYS A 429 9.94 12.17 17.19
C CYS A 429 10.60 12.50 15.83
N SER A 430 11.65 11.77 15.44
CA SER A 430 12.33 11.93 14.15
C SER A 430 11.93 10.84 13.15
N TYR A 431 11.87 11.22 11.88
CA TYR A 431 11.64 10.33 10.75
C TYR A 431 12.24 10.94 9.48
N PRO A 432 12.83 10.16 8.55
CA PRO A 432 13.01 8.70 8.59
C PRO A 432 14.07 8.24 9.60
N PRO A 433 14.06 6.95 10.00
CA PRO A 433 15.19 6.34 10.70
C PRO A 433 16.47 6.41 9.85
N ILE A 434 17.63 6.44 10.50
CA ILE A 434 18.92 6.39 9.81
C ILE A 434 19.15 4.96 9.32
N LEU A 435 19.42 4.82 8.01
CA LEU A 435 19.79 3.52 7.44
C LEU A 435 21.19 3.14 7.91
N PRO A 436 21.40 1.88 8.35
CA PRO A 436 22.74 1.37 8.63
C PRO A 436 23.63 1.45 7.38
N GLU A 437 24.88 1.88 7.54
CA GLU A 437 25.87 1.90 6.43
C GLU A 437 26.13 0.48 5.91
N ASP A 438 26.22 -0.48 6.83
CA ASP A 438 26.41 -1.89 6.53
C ASP A 438 25.07 -2.62 6.39
N PRO A 439 24.87 -3.41 5.32
CA PRO A 439 23.65 -4.16 5.12
C PRO A 439 23.52 -5.25 6.18
N ILE A 440 22.36 -5.33 6.82
CA ILE A 440 22.07 -6.35 7.83
C ILE A 440 21.85 -7.70 7.11
N PRO A 441 22.64 -8.75 7.41
CA PRO A 441 22.42 -10.07 6.84
C PRO A 441 21.05 -10.63 7.25
N ALA A 442 20.43 -11.39 6.36
CA ALA A 442 19.22 -12.15 6.69
C ALA A 442 19.44 -13.64 6.37
N SER A 443 19.13 -14.50 7.33
CA SER A 443 19.12 -15.95 7.15
C SER A 443 17.68 -16.46 7.23
N PRO A 444 17.18 -17.24 6.26
CA PRO A 444 15.86 -17.85 6.34
C PRO A 444 15.77 -18.91 7.45
N LEU A 445 16.91 -19.44 7.93
CA LEU A 445 16.96 -20.43 9.00
C LEU A 445 16.75 -19.81 10.39
N ARG A 446 17.24 -18.57 10.56
CA ARG A 446 17.20 -17.80 11.80
C ARG A 446 16.97 -16.33 11.48
N PRO A 447 15.74 -15.83 11.63
CA PRO A 447 15.46 -14.42 11.42
C PRO A 447 16.24 -13.58 12.44
N ASN A 448 17.02 -12.61 11.95
CA ASN A 448 17.87 -11.76 12.79
C ASN A 448 17.11 -10.60 13.45
N LEU A 449 15.83 -10.45 13.11
CA LEU A 449 15.01 -9.32 13.53
C LEU A 449 13.63 -9.80 13.96
N THR A 450 13.16 -9.26 15.08
CA THR A 450 11.83 -9.53 15.58
C THR A 450 10.80 -8.79 14.74
N ILE A 451 9.73 -9.47 14.32
CA ILE A 451 8.63 -8.86 13.56
C ILE A 451 7.33 -9.03 14.34
N ASP A 452 6.94 -8.02 15.12
CA ASP A 452 5.68 -8.07 15.88
C ASP A 452 4.48 -7.89 14.93
N ALA A 453 3.83 -9.00 14.60
CA ALA A 453 2.66 -9.02 13.73
C ALA A 453 1.43 -8.31 14.34
N GLY A 454 1.30 -8.25 15.67
CA GLY A 454 0.20 -7.54 16.33
C GLY A 454 0.34 -6.03 16.21
N ARG A 455 1.54 -5.51 16.47
CA ARG A 455 1.86 -4.10 16.23
C ARG A 455 1.75 -3.74 14.76
N LEU A 456 2.19 -4.61 13.86
CA LEU A 456 2.08 -4.38 12.42
C LEU A 456 0.63 -4.33 11.92
N GLU A 457 -0.26 -5.18 12.44
CA GLU A 457 -1.69 -5.09 12.16
C GLU A 457 -2.25 -3.72 12.55
N ALA A 458 -1.90 -3.25 13.75
CA ALA A 458 -2.32 -1.94 14.21
C ALA A 458 -1.77 -0.80 13.33
N ILE A 459 -0.49 -0.86 12.95
CA ILE A 459 0.11 0.07 11.98
C ILE A 459 -0.69 0.08 10.67
N CYS A 460 -1.06 -1.09 10.13
CA CYS A 460 -1.85 -1.15 8.90
C CYS A 460 -3.25 -0.52 9.08
N THR A 461 -3.92 -0.77 10.20
CA THR A 461 -5.26 -0.21 10.50
C THR A 461 -5.28 1.32 10.49
N TYR A 462 -4.19 1.97 10.92
CA TYR A 462 -4.08 3.43 10.99
C TYR A 462 -3.44 4.11 9.78
N ASN A 463 -2.60 3.40 9.02
CA ASN A 463 -1.71 4.00 8.01
C ASN A 463 -1.90 3.45 6.59
N CYS A 464 -2.73 2.43 6.38
CA CYS A 464 -3.01 1.95 5.03
C CYS A 464 -3.97 2.88 4.28
N PHE A 465 -3.66 3.08 3.00
CA PHE A 465 -4.43 3.86 2.04
C PHE A 465 -5.10 2.93 1.04
N GLU A 466 -6.22 3.38 0.49
CA GLU A 466 -6.88 2.75 -0.65
C GLU A 466 -6.58 3.62 -1.89
N PRO A 467 -5.44 3.42 -2.58
CA PRO A 467 -5.14 4.19 -3.77
C PRO A 467 -6.14 3.83 -4.86
N VAL A 468 -6.94 4.82 -5.27
CA VAL A 468 -7.75 4.74 -6.48
C VAL A 468 -6.88 5.25 -7.63
N PRO A 469 -6.41 4.37 -8.54
CA PRO A 469 -5.58 4.81 -9.63
C PRO A 469 -6.35 5.77 -10.52
N LEU A 470 -5.65 6.74 -11.12
CA LEU A 470 -6.20 7.50 -12.24
C LEU A 470 -6.48 6.54 -13.39
N LEU A 471 -7.77 6.31 -13.67
CA LEU A 471 -8.24 5.41 -14.71
C LEU A 471 -8.79 6.20 -15.89
N CYS A 472 -8.60 5.66 -17.09
CA CYS A 472 -9.42 6.02 -18.25
C CYS A 472 -10.66 5.12 -18.23
N GLN A 473 -11.69 5.43 -17.44
CA GLN A 473 -12.92 4.64 -17.39
C GLN A 473 -14.19 5.46 -17.67
N ASP A 474 -15.11 4.79 -18.36
CA ASP A 474 -16.35 5.32 -18.92
C ASP A 474 -17.30 5.91 -17.87
N PHE A 475 -18.05 6.93 -18.30
CA PHE A 475 -19.09 7.57 -17.50
C PHE A 475 -20.49 7.15 -17.99
N PRO A 476 -21.44 6.76 -17.12
CA PRO A 476 -21.25 6.48 -15.71
C PRO A 476 -20.58 5.10 -15.54
N PRO A 477 -19.86 4.91 -14.44
CA PRO A 477 -19.34 3.60 -14.12
C PRO A 477 -20.53 2.64 -13.99
N ASP A 478 -20.57 1.58 -14.81
CA ASP A 478 -20.89 0.28 -14.23
C ASP A 478 -19.72 0.01 -13.27
N HIS A 479 -19.74 0.67 -12.11
CA HIS A 479 -18.95 0.20 -10.99
C HIS A 479 -19.51 -1.19 -10.79
N ASP A 480 -18.74 -2.21 -11.16
CA ASP A 480 -18.93 -3.48 -10.51
C ASP A 480 -18.77 -3.14 -9.03
N VAL A 481 -19.91 -3.06 -8.33
CA VAL A 481 -20.00 -2.65 -6.92
C VAL A 481 -19.17 -3.60 -6.05
N ASN A 482 -18.65 -4.68 -6.65
CA ASN A 482 -17.81 -5.72 -6.09
C ASN A 482 -16.31 -5.57 -6.39
N ALA A 483 -15.86 -4.59 -7.21
CA ALA A 483 -14.44 -4.43 -7.52
C ALA A 483 -13.65 -4.04 -6.26
N VAL A 484 -12.64 -4.85 -5.90
CA VAL A 484 -11.88 -4.67 -4.66
C VAL A 484 -10.77 -3.64 -4.89
N ASN A 485 -10.87 -2.48 -4.23
CA ASN A 485 -9.84 -1.45 -4.30
C ASN A 485 -8.47 -2.00 -3.82
N PRO A 486 -7.37 -1.59 -4.45
CA PRO A 486 -6.04 -1.88 -3.94
C PRO A 486 -5.85 -1.32 -2.53
N THR A 487 -4.98 -1.94 -1.75
CA THR A 487 -4.56 -1.43 -0.43
C THR A 487 -3.06 -1.27 -0.43
N ALA A 488 -2.58 -0.11 0.04
CA ALA A 488 -1.17 0.22 0.07
C ALA A 488 -0.74 0.85 1.38
N LEU A 489 0.49 0.58 1.80
CA LEU A 489 1.16 1.30 2.86
C LEU A 489 2.19 2.24 2.24
N TYR A 490 2.08 3.53 2.54
CA TYR A 490 3.03 4.56 2.12
C TYR A 490 3.75 5.10 3.34
N LEU A 491 5.08 5.17 3.33
CA LEU A 491 5.84 5.50 4.54
C LEU A 491 5.71 6.97 4.94
N LEU A 492 6.24 7.90 4.15
CA LEU A 492 6.20 9.33 4.45
C LEU A 492 4.77 9.92 4.39
N PRO A 493 3.89 9.55 3.44
CA PRO A 493 2.50 10.00 3.42
C PRO A 493 1.71 9.68 4.70
N SER A 494 2.02 8.58 5.39
CA SER A 494 1.39 8.22 6.66
C SER A 494 1.66 9.21 7.80
N LEU A 495 2.61 10.14 7.63
CA LEU A 495 2.95 11.14 8.63
C LEU A 495 2.19 12.46 8.47
N LEU A 496 1.45 12.64 7.38
CA LEU A 496 0.63 13.83 7.19
C LEU A 496 -0.67 13.71 7.98
N ASN A 497 -0.91 14.66 8.87
CA ASN A 497 -2.12 14.69 9.69
C ASN A 497 -3.36 15.11 8.90
N HIS A 498 -4.52 14.85 9.49
CA HIS A 498 -5.79 15.10 8.83
C HIS A 498 -6.33 16.52 9.05
N SER A 499 -6.91 17.08 7.98
CA SER A 499 -7.90 18.15 8.03
C SER A 499 -8.97 17.91 6.97
N CYS A 500 -10.26 18.07 7.29
CA CYS A 500 -11.31 17.97 6.27
C CYS A 500 -11.23 19.11 5.25
N GLY A 501 -10.80 20.29 5.69
CA GLY A 501 -10.50 21.44 4.83
C GLY A 501 -8.99 21.57 4.63
N SER A 502 -8.36 20.53 4.10
CA SER A 502 -6.91 20.40 3.96
C SER A 502 -6.28 21.50 3.08
N ASN A 503 -4.96 21.65 3.21
CA ASN A 503 -4.14 22.52 2.36
C ASN A 503 -3.34 21.76 1.29
N ALA A 504 -3.33 20.43 1.34
CA ALA A 504 -2.81 19.56 0.30
C ALA A 504 -3.83 18.46 -0.07
N LEU A 505 -3.68 17.91 -1.27
CA LEU A 505 -4.41 16.73 -1.76
C LEU A 505 -3.44 15.71 -2.31
N TRP A 506 -3.88 14.46 -2.33
CA TRP A 506 -3.13 13.35 -2.91
C TRP A 506 -3.93 12.69 -4.04
N THR A 507 -3.22 12.23 -5.07
CA THR A 507 -3.74 11.41 -6.18
C THR A 507 -2.78 10.27 -6.46
N CYS A 508 -3.22 9.25 -7.20
CA CYS A 508 -2.37 8.09 -7.52
C CYS A 508 -2.29 7.82 -9.03
N ILE A 509 -1.07 7.53 -9.50
CA ILE A 509 -0.81 6.91 -10.79
C ILE A 509 -0.23 5.52 -10.48
N GLY A 510 -1.00 4.47 -10.73
CA GLY A 510 -0.63 3.12 -10.27
C GLY A 510 -0.50 3.05 -8.74
N ASP A 511 0.63 2.53 -8.27
CA ASP A 511 1.02 2.48 -6.85
C ASP A 511 1.78 3.73 -6.36
N VAL A 512 1.93 4.77 -7.18
CA VAL A 512 2.66 5.99 -6.84
C VAL A 512 1.70 7.08 -6.39
N MET A 513 1.86 7.54 -5.15
CA MET A 513 1.10 8.65 -4.57
C MET A 513 1.79 9.98 -4.87
N ILE A 514 1.01 10.96 -5.32
CA ILE A 514 1.44 12.31 -5.66
C ILE A 514 0.69 13.28 -4.77
N ILE A 515 1.41 14.14 -4.04
CA ILE A 515 0.83 15.12 -3.13
C ILE A 515 1.21 16.53 -3.58
N ARG A 516 0.20 17.38 -3.75
CA ARG A 516 0.36 18.77 -4.18
C ARG A 516 -0.38 19.73 -3.26
N ALA A 517 0.16 20.94 -3.13
CA ALA A 517 -0.49 22.01 -2.40
C ALA A 517 -1.73 22.50 -3.17
N ILE A 518 -2.85 22.68 -2.48
CA ILE A 518 -4.08 23.23 -3.04
C ILE A 518 -4.36 24.66 -2.57
N ALA A 519 -3.54 25.18 -1.66
CA ALA A 519 -3.58 26.54 -1.18
C ALA A 519 -2.14 27.04 -0.99
N PRO A 520 -1.91 28.36 -0.90
CA PRO A 520 -0.63 28.87 -0.41
C PRO A 520 -0.38 28.35 1.00
N ILE A 521 0.84 27.85 1.27
CA ILE A 521 1.24 27.35 2.59
C ILE A 521 2.48 28.13 3.01
N SER A 522 2.39 28.88 4.11
CA SER A 522 3.53 29.64 4.64
C SER A 522 4.54 28.71 5.31
N ALA A 523 5.82 29.09 5.30
CA ALA A 523 6.87 28.38 6.01
C ALA A 523 6.50 28.12 7.49
N GLY A 524 6.78 26.91 7.98
CA GLY A 524 6.44 26.45 9.32
C GLY A 524 4.99 25.97 9.51
N THR A 525 4.12 26.15 8.52
CA THR A 525 2.73 25.68 8.60
C THR A 525 2.64 24.17 8.37
N GLU A 526 1.78 23.49 9.14
CA GLU A 526 1.51 22.05 8.96
C GLU A 526 0.82 21.77 7.62
N VAL A 527 1.31 20.76 6.91
CA VAL A 527 0.70 20.20 5.70
C VAL A 527 -0.25 19.09 6.10
N THR A 528 -1.50 19.20 5.69
CA THR A 528 -2.58 18.27 6.07
C THR A 528 -3.24 17.65 4.86
N LEU A 529 -3.80 16.44 5.03
CA LEU A 529 -4.52 15.68 4.00
C LEU A 529 -5.94 15.31 4.46
N PRO A 530 -6.88 15.08 3.53
CA PRO A 530 -8.16 14.49 3.88
C PRO A 530 -8.02 12.96 4.02
N TYR A 531 -8.30 12.40 5.20
CA TYR A 531 -8.38 10.95 5.45
C TYR A 531 -9.74 10.37 5.03
N THR A 532 -10.72 11.24 4.89
CA THR A 532 -12.07 10.92 4.46
C THR A 532 -12.47 11.88 3.36
N SER A 533 -13.39 11.47 2.49
CA SER A 533 -13.88 12.32 1.41
C SER A 533 -14.57 13.57 1.96
N THR A 534 -14.20 14.73 1.43
CA THR A 534 -14.89 16.00 1.70
C THR A 534 -16.33 15.99 1.16
N MET A 535 -16.68 15.05 0.27
CA MET A 535 -18.04 14.84 -0.23
C MET A 535 -18.93 14.03 0.72
N SER A 536 -18.35 13.35 1.72
CA SER A 536 -19.11 12.62 2.73
C SER A 536 -19.76 13.60 3.71
N SER A 537 -20.92 13.19 4.24
CA SER A 537 -21.63 13.99 5.22
C SER A 537 -20.83 14.18 6.50
N PHE A 538 -21.20 15.18 7.30
CA PHE A 538 -20.49 15.44 8.56
C PHE A 538 -20.53 14.24 9.51
N ALA A 539 -21.67 13.54 9.62
CA ALA A 539 -21.79 12.36 10.47
C ALA A 539 -20.89 11.21 9.98
N GLU A 540 -20.84 10.94 8.68
CA GLU A 540 -19.94 9.93 8.10
C GLU A 540 -18.48 10.27 8.34
N ARG A 541 -18.09 11.54 8.15
CA ARG A 541 -16.73 12.00 8.42
C ARG A 541 -16.38 11.81 9.89
N ARG A 542 -17.26 12.22 10.81
CA ARG A 542 -17.07 12.06 12.26
C ARG A 542 -16.89 10.59 12.65
N GLN A 543 -17.70 9.70 12.10
CA GLN A 543 -17.62 8.26 12.34
C GLN A 543 -16.30 7.67 11.82
N LYS A 544 -15.92 7.96 10.58
CA LYS A 544 -14.67 7.43 9.97
C LYS A 544 -13.41 7.94 10.68
N LEU A 545 -13.42 9.19 11.13
CA LEU A 545 -12.28 9.82 11.81
C LEU A 545 -12.14 9.42 13.27
N GLN A 546 -13.18 8.86 13.89
CA GLN A 546 -13.18 8.49 15.30
C GLN A 546 -12.01 7.57 15.67
N LYS A 547 -11.61 6.65 14.78
CA LYS A 547 -10.45 5.78 15.04
C LYS A 547 -9.13 6.55 15.04
N HIS A 548 -8.98 7.59 14.21
CA HIS A 548 -7.72 8.28 13.98
C HIS A 548 -7.42 9.40 14.98
N MET A 549 -8.42 9.86 15.72
CA MET A 549 -8.32 11.07 16.51
C MET A 549 -8.58 10.82 17.99
N LEU A 550 -7.83 11.51 18.86
CA LEU A 550 -8.09 11.51 20.30
C LEU A 550 -9.39 12.24 20.66
N SER A 551 -9.73 13.28 19.88
CA SER A 551 -10.94 14.10 19.99
C SER A 551 -11.58 14.30 18.62
N GLU A 552 -12.70 15.02 18.52
CA GLU A 552 -13.26 15.37 17.22
C GLU A 552 -12.32 16.28 16.40
N CYS A 553 -12.49 16.29 15.07
CA CYS A 553 -11.73 17.16 14.18
C CYS A 553 -12.07 18.64 14.43
N ASP A 554 -11.02 19.44 14.61
CA ASP A 554 -11.03 20.86 14.93
C ASP A 554 -10.83 21.77 13.71
N CYS A 555 -10.79 21.22 12.50
CA CYS A 555 -10.59 22.04 11.30
C CYS A 555 -11.76 23.00 11.07
N TRP A 556 -11.48 24.11 10.36
CA TRP A 556 -12.45 25.16 10.05
C TRP A 556 -13.77 24.63 9.46
N LEU A 557 -13.71 23.61 8.60
CA LEU A 557 -14.91 23.02 7.98
C LEU A 557 -15.77 22.29 9.04
N CYS A 558 -15.15 21.53 9.94
CA CYS A 558 -15.87 20.84 11.01
C CYS A 558 -16.45 21.82 12.04
N GLU A 559 -15.74 22.91 12.34
CA GLU A 559 -16.25 23.97 13.20
C GLU A 559 -17.48 24.65 12.62
N GLU A 560 -17.50 24.92 11.31
CA GLU A 560 -18.68 25.48 10.66
C GLU A 560 -19.86 24.51 10.66
N ASN A 561 -19.64 23.23 10.35
CA ASN A 561 -20.70 22.22 10.42
C ASN A 561 -21.30 22.12 11.83
N ARG A 562 -20.47 22.22 12.89
CA ARG A 562 -20.94 22.21 14.29
C ARG A 562 -21.84 23.40 14.63
N LYS A 563 -21.68 24.56 13.97
CA LYS A 563 -22.52 25.75 14.19
C LYS A 563 -23.95 25.59 13.68
N ASP A 564 -24.19 24.70 12.70
CA ASP A 564 -25.54 24.47 12.17
C ASP A 564 -26.46 23.73 13.16
N GLY A 565 -25.89 23.02 14.13
CA GLY A 565 -26.63 22.28 15.16
C GLY A 565 -27.03 20.85 14.75
N GLU A 566 -27.08 19.95 15.73
CA GLU A 566 -27.24 18.50 15.50
C GLU A 566 -28.58 18.12 14.82
N GLU A 567 -29.67 18.82 15.14
CA GLU A 567 -30.98 18.56 14.53
C GLU A 567 -30.99 18.88 13.02
N VAL A 568 -30.35 19.99 12.64
CA VAL A 568 -30.25 20.42 11.25
C VAL A 568 -29.35 19.48 10.45
N LEU A 569 -28.24 19.03 11.05
CA LEU A 569 -27.33 18.05 10.45
C LEU A 569 -28.04 16.70 10.21
N ARG A 570 -28.86 16.22 11.17
CA ARG A 570 -29.67 15.00 10.97
C ARG A 570 -30.69 15.15 9.85
N LEU A 571 -31.34 16.32 9.76
CA LEU A 571 -32.27 16.60 8.67
C LEU A 571 -31.54 16.57 7.32
N ARG A 572 -30.36 17.20 7.24
CA ARG A 572 -29.51 17.20 6.04
C ARG A 572 -29.13 15.79 5.63
N ASP A 573 -28.65 14.95 6.55
CA ASP A 573 -28.29 13.55 6.28
C ASP A 573 -29.48 12.73 5.77
N SER A 574 -30.68 12.94 6.34
CA SER A 574 -31.91 12.29 5.88
C SER A 574 -32.27 12.71 4.45
N LEU A 575 -32.22 14.00 4.13
CA LEU A 575 -32.49 14.51 2.79
C LEU A 575 -31.49 13.97 1.76
N VAL A 576 -30.20 13.94 2.11
CA VAL A 576 -29.13 13.40 1.26
C VAL A 576 -29.32 11.90 1.04
N SER A 577 -29.66 11.14 2.09
CA SER A 577 -29.93 9.70 1.97
C SER A 577 -31.11 9.42 1.02
N GLN A 578 -32.17 10.24 1.08
CA GLN A 578 -33.30 10.14 0.14
C GLN A 578 -32.91 10.49 -1.29
N LEU A 579 -32.04 11.48 -1.48
CA LEU A 579 -31.50 11.87 -2.79
C LEU A 579 -30.63 10.75 -3.39
N MET A 580 -29.74 10.16 -2.60
CA MET A 580 -28.83 9.10 -3.03
C MET A 580 -29.53 7.75 -3.26
N GLY A 581 -30.59 7.45 -2.49
CA GLY A 581 -31.44 6.27 -2.71
C GLY A 581 -32.38 6.40 -3.92
N GLY A 582 -32.58 7.61 -4.44
CA GLY A 582 -33.35 7.87 -5.66
C GLY A 582 -32.47 7.90 -6.90
N ARG A 583 -32.99 7.46 -8.06
CA ARG A 583 -32.34 7.76 -9.35
C ARG A 583 -32.42 9.27 -9.62
N LEU A 584 -31.47 10.05 -9.11
CA LEU A 584 -31.35 11.51 -9.27
C LEU A 584 -31.58 11.95 -10.73
N ARG A 585 -30.97 11.23 -11.67
CA ARG A 585 -31.09 11.48 -13.12
C ARG A 585 -32.46 11.17 -13.71
N ALA A 586 -33.31 10.39 -13.03
CA ALA A 586 -34.65 10.03 -13.47
C ALA A 586 -35.74 10.90 -12.81
N MET A 587 -35.38 11.72 -11.82
CA MET A 587 -36.31 12.56 -11.07
C MET A 587 -36.82 13.75 -11.91
N PRO A 588 -38.09 14.18 -11.77
CA PRO A 588 -38.62 15.36 -12.43
C PRO A 588 -38.06 16.66 -11.85
N LEU A 589 -37.95 17.70 -12.69
CA LEU A 589 -37.37 19.00 -12.33
C LEU A 589 -38.05 19.66 -11.12
N THR A 590 -39.38 19.51 -11.00
CA THR A 590 -40.16 20.06 -9.87
C THR A 590 -39.71 19.49 -8.54
N ARG A 591 -39.48 18.17 -8.48
CA ARG A 591 -39.02 17.48 -7.28
C ARG A 591 -37.56 17.81 -6.95
N LEU A 592 -36.70 17.96 -7.97
CA LEU A 592 -35.31 18.39 -7.78
C LEU A 592 -35.24 19.80 -7.16
N LYS A 593 -36.05 20.75 -7.65
CA LYS A 593 -36.11 22.11 -7.09
C LYS A 593 -36.69 22.16 -5.67
N GLU A 594 -37.62 21.26 -5.34
CA GLU A 594 -38.13 21.14 -3.98
C GLU A 594 -37.03 20.66 -3.02
N PHE A 595 -36.27 19.63 -3.41
CA PHE A 595 -35.09 19.21 -2.65
C PHE A 595 -34.03 20.31 -2.55
N GLU A 596 -33.86 21.15 -3.58
CA GLU A 596 -32.91 22.28 -3.57
C GLU A 596 -33.27 23.24 -2.44
N LYS A 597 -34.54 23.64 -2.39
CA LYS A 597 -35.06 24.54 -1.35
C LYS A 597 -34.97 23.94 0.05
N GLN A 598 -35.30 22.65 0.20
CA GLN A 598 -35.24 21.96 1.48
C GLN A 598 -33.80 21.79 1.97
N LEU A 599 -32.84 21.52 1.08
CA LEU A 599 -31.45 21.36 1.46
C LEU A 599 -30.79 22.70 1.72
N GLU A 600 -31.08 23.74 0.92
CA GLU A 600 -30.62 25.11 1.15
C GLU A 600 -31.05 25.64 2.52
N SER A 601 -32.26 25.31 3.01
CA SER A 601 -32.73 25.75 4.33
C SER A 601 -31.97 25.10 5.50
N THR A 602 -31.25 24.00 5.26
CA THR A 602 -30.42 23.36 6.29
C THR A 602 -29.06 24.03 6.47
N TYR A 603 -28.69 25.02 5.66
CA TYR A 603 -27.45 25.75 5.83
C TYR A 603 -27.73 27.10 6.48
N SER A 604 -27.07 27.39 7.61
CA SER A 604 -27.14 28.72 8.21
C SER A 604 -26.62 29.79 7.22
N THR A 605 -27.27 30.95 7.18
CA THR A 605 -27.06 31.95 6.12
C THR A 605 -25.58 32.36 5.97
N LYS A 606 -25.04 32.15 4.76
CA LYS A 606 -23.79 32.70 4.16
C LYS A 606 -22.43 32.27 4.73
N SER A 607 -22.30 31.53 5.84
CA SER A 607 -20.96 31.22 6.40
C SER A 607 -20.25 30.06 5.69
N LEU A 608 -20.93 28.94 5.41
CA LEU A 608 -20.28 27.77 4.83
C LEU A 608 -19.94 27.97 3.35
N SER A 609 -18.64 28.03 3.06
CA SER A 609 -18.11 28.10 1.70
C SER A 609 -18.27 26.79 0.92
N LEU A 610 -18.32 25.65 1.62
CA LEU A 610 -18.43 24.30 1.03
C LEU A 610 -19.79 23.66 1.33
N ARG A 611 -20.52 23.32 0.28
CA ARG A 611 -21.84 22.66 0.31
C ARG A 611 -21.91 21.53 -0.74
N PRO A 612 -21.07 20.48 -0.64
CA PRO A 612 -20.96 19.40 -1.63
C PRO A 612 -22.28 18.80 -2.10
N GLU A 613 -23.21 18.59 -1.17
CA GLU A 613 -24.46 17.90 -1.39
C GLU A 613 -25.41 18.71 -2.29
N LEU A 614 -25.37 20.04 -2.19
CA LEU A 614 -26.07 20.93 -3.12
C LEU A 614 -25.46 20.91 -4.53
N SER A 615 -24.16 20.67 -4.66
CA SER A 615 -23.50 20.59 -5.97
C SER A 615 -24.02 19.44 -6.82
N LEU A 616 -24.23 18.27 -6.21
CA LEU A 616 -24.83 17.11 -6.89
C LEU A 616 -26.22 17.43 -7.44
N LEU A 617 -27.01 18.16 -6.66
CA LEU A 617 -28.36 18.53 -7.04
C LEU A 617 -28.38 19.58 -8.16
N HIS A 618 -27.56 20.63 -8.06
CA HIS A 618 -27.41 21.63 -9.12
C HIS A 618 -26.95 20.99 -10.43
N THR A 619 -26.02 20.02 -10.37
CA THR A 619 -25.57 19.25 -11.53
C THR A 619 -26.72 18.44 -12.15
N ALA A 620 -27.53 17.77 -11.33
CA ALA A 620 -28.70 17.02 -11.81
C ALA A 620 -29.75 17.93 -12.46
N ILE A 621 -30.02 19.10 -11.87
CA ILE A 621 -30.93 20.12 -12.44
C ILE A 621 -30.39 20.63 -13.77
N ALA A 622 -29.09 20.91 -13.85
CA ALA A 622 -28.44 21.39 -15.08
C ALA A 622 -28.57 20.37 -16.21
N GLU A 623 -28.28 19.09 -15.96
CA GLU A 623 -28.43 18.02 -16.95
C GLU A 623 -29.88 17.89 -17.45
N ARG A 624 -30.86 18.04 -16.55
CA ARG A 624 -32.28 18.06 -16.95
C ARG A 624 -32.63 19.24 -17.84
N LEU A 625 -32.13 20.43 -17.53
CA LEU A 625 -32.35 21.61 -18.36
C LEU A 625 -31.69 21.45 -19.74
N SER A 626 -30.44 21.00 -19.79
CA SER A 626 -29.71 20.74 -21.04
C SER A 626 -30.41 19.73 -21.95
N SER A 627 -31.09 18.72 -21.39
CA SER A 627 -31.83 17.71 -22.17
C SER A 627 -33.00 18.26 -23.01
N THR A 628 -33.48 19.48 -22.70
CA THR A 628 -34.58 20.11 -23.44
C THR A 628 -34.14 20.81 -24.72
N GLY A 629 -32.83 21.03 -24.92
CA GLY A 629 -32.23 21.53 -26.16
C GLY A 629 -32.53 23.00 -26.54
N THR A 630 -33.30 23.74 -25.74
CA THR A 630 -33.58 25.16 -26.03
C THR A 630 -32.46 26.08 -25.54
N VAL A 631 -32.19 27.18 -26.26
CA VAL A 631 -31.15 28.17 -25.89
C VAL A 631 -31.34 28.67 -24.45
N ASN A 632 -32.57 29.01 -24.06
CA ASN A 632 -32.89 29.46 -22.70
C ASN A 632 -32.61 28.39 -21.64
N ALA A 633 -32.86 27.12 -21.95
CA ALA A 633 -32.59 26.03 -21.03
C ALA A 633 -31.09 25.75 -20.89
N ILE A 634 -30.33 25.83 -21.98
CA ILE A 634 -28.85 25.72 -21.96
C ILE A 634 -28.25 26.83 -21.09
N GLN A 635 -28.68 28.08 -21.26
CA GLN A 635 -28.25 29.18 -20.39
C GLN A 635 -28.67 28.96 -18.92
N GLY A 636 -29.85 28.38 -18.69
CA GLY A 636 -30.30 27.96 -17.37
C GLY A 636 -29.40 26.89 -16.75
N ALA A 637 -28.99 25.90 -17.55
CA ALA A 637 -28.07 24.83 -17.14
C ALA A 637 -26.69 25.39 -16.79
N LEU A 638 -26.13 26.29 -17.61
CA LEU A 638 -24.85 26.97 -17.34
C LEU A 638 -24.85 27.69 -15.99
N ARG A 639 -25.93 28.41 -15.65
CA ARG A 639 -26.08 29.05 -14.33
C ARG A 639 -26.09 28.03 -13.19
N GLN A 640 -26.71 26.87 -13.41
CA GLN A 640 -26.75 25.80 -12.41
C GLN A 640 -25.38 25.12 -12.25
N TYR A 641 -24.62 24.90 -13.31
CA TYR A 641 -23.24 24.41 -13.20
C TYR A 641 -22.32 25.39 -12.45
N ILE A 642 -22.47 26.70 -12.68
CA ILE A 642 -21.74 27.72 -11.91
C ILE A 642 -22.07 27.62 -10.42
N LYS A 643 -23.36 27.48 -10.07
CA LYS A 643 -23.77 27.24 -8.68
C LYS A 643 -23.19 25.94 -8.12
N ALA A 644 -23.13 24.88 -8.92
CA ALA A 644 -22.55 23.61 -8.52
C ALA A 644 -21.07 23.75 -8.17
N LEU A 645 -20.29 24.45 -9.01
CA LEU A 645 -18.88 24.74 -8.76
C LEU A 645 -18.69 25.63 -7.52
N ALA A 646 -19.55 26.65 -7.35
CA ALA A 646 -19.52 27.50 -6.16
C ALA A 646 -19.81 26.72 -4.86
N CYS A 647 -20.74 25.75 -4.90
CA CYS A 647 -21.01 24.85 -3.78
C CYS A 647 -19.82 23.92 -3.48
N LEU A 648 -18.97 23.63 -4.47
CA LEU A 648 -17.72 22.89 -4.26
C LEU A 648 -16.57 23.79 -3.79
N GLY A 649 -16.79 25.11 -3.67
CA GLY A 649 -15.80 26.09 -3.19
C GLY A 649 -15.05 26.83 -4.29
N PHE A 650 -15.36 26.61 -5.57
CA PHE A 650 -14.74 27.36 -6.67
C PHE A 650 -15.34 28.75 -6.81
N SER A 651 -14.48 29.75 -6.99
CA SER A 651 -14.93 31.12 -7.29
C SER A 651 -14.89 31.35 -8.79
N VAL A 652 -16.06 31.52 -9.42
CA VAL A 652 -16.18 31.82 -10.85
C VAL A 652 -16.02 33.33 -11.06
N VAL A 653 -15.03 33.73 -11.86
CA VAL A 653 -14.72 35.14 -12.14
C VAL A 653 -15.54 35.57 -13.34
N SER A 654 -16.47 36.52 -13.15
CA SER A 654 -17.25 37.06 -14.27
C SER A 654 -16.38 37.93 -15.18
N ASP A 655 -16.59 37.84 -16.51
CA ASP A 655 -15.88 38.55 -17.60
C ASP A 655 -15.76 40.09 -17.44
N GLY A 656 -16.45 40.71 -16.47
CA GLY A 656 -16.44 42.15 -16.23
C GLY A 656 -15.46 42.67 -15.15
N GLN A 657 -14.77 41.82 -14.38
CA GLN A 657 -13.92 42.28 -13.26
C GLN A 657 -12.41 42.11 -13.46
N ALA A 658 -11.96 41.43 -14.52
CA ALA A 658 -10.55 41.33 -14.86
C ALA A 658 -9.94 42.67 -15.35
N SER A 659 -10.77 43.65 -15.73
CA SER A 659 -10.34 44.90 -16.35
C SER A 659 -10.02 46.04 -15.35
N THR A 660 -10.45 45.96 -14.09
CA THR A 660 -10.39 47.12 -13.16
C THR A 660 -9.33 47.07 -12.06
N ARG A 661 -8.42 46.09 -12.05
CA ARG A 661 -7.28 46.05 -11.12
C ARG A 661 -5.90 46.22 -11.75
N MET A 662 -5.81 46.72 -12.99
CA MET A 662 -4.53 47.13 -13.57
C MET A 662 -4.21 48.59 -13.22
N SER A 663 -3.64 48.81 -12.02
CA SER A 663 -2.87 50.03 -11.77
C SER A 663 -1.46 49.83 -12.36
N SER A 664 -1.21 50.53 -13.45
CA SER A 664 0.10 50.97 -13.97
C SER A 664 1.36 50.22 -13.50
N SER A 665 1.78 49.19 -14.23
CA SER A 665 3.21 49.02 -14.55
C SER A 665 3.36 48.30 -15.89
N LYS A 666 4.12 48.91 -16.80
CA LYS A 666 4.43 48.37 -18.12
C LYS A 666 5.54 47.32 -17.94
N SER A 667 5.18 46.05 -17.96
CA SER A 667 6.13 44.94 -18.21
C SER A 667 5.51 43.97 -19.21
N LYS A 668 6.12 43.86 -20.39
CA LYS A 668 5.77 42.90 -21.43
C LYS A 668 6.30 41.52 -21.01
N THR A 669 5.52 40.76 -20.27
CA THR A 669 5.75 39.34 -19.99
C THR A 669 4.43 38.60 -20.18
N HIS A 670 4.43 37.57 -21.04
CA HIS A 670 3.37 36.62 -21.38
C HIS A 670 1.98 36.88 -20.77
N MET A 671 1.02 37.34 -21.60
CA MET A 671 -0.38 37.45 -21.20
C MET A 671 -0.97 36.05 -20.93
N THR A 672 -1.07 35.66 -19.67
CA THR A 672 -1.93 34.56 -19.25
C THR A 672 -3.38 34.97 -19.50
N LYS A 673 -4.08 34.29 -20.43
CA LYS A 673 -5.54 34.42 -20.57
C LYS A 673 -6.19 34.19 -19.19
N ALA A 674 -7.03 35.12 -18.76
CA ALA A 674 -7.74 34.98 -17.48
C ALA A 674 -8.64 33.74 -17.55
N LEU A 675 -8.49 32.83 -16.59
CA LEU A 675 -9.36 31.66 -16.47
C LEU A 675 -10.74 32.08 -15.92
N PRO A 676 -11.82 31.36 -16.23
CA PRO A 676 -13.16 31.64 -15.69
C PRO A 676 -13.28 31.32 -14.19
N ILE A 677 -12.20 30.86 -13.55
CA ILE A 677 -12.13 30.53 -12.13
C ILE A 677 -10.94 31.23 -11.47
N ALA A 678 -11.05 31.51 -10.18
CA ALA A 678 -9.93 31.98 -9.38
C ALA A 678 -8.85 30.88 -9.25
N THR A 679 -7.59 31.28 -9.24
CA THR A 679 -6.41 30.38 -9.24
C THR A 679 -5.58 30.47 -7.96
N ASP A 680 -6.05 31.22 -6.98
CA ASP A 680 -5.43 31.41 -5.66
C ASP A 680 -5.64 30.21 -4.73
N ARG A 681 -6.61 29.34 -5.03
CA ARG A 681 -6.86 28.11 -4.27
C ARG A 681 -7.61 27.07 -5.10
N ILE A 682 -7.37 25.80 -4.79
CA ILE A 682 -8.23 24.67 -5.14
C ILE A 682 -8.98 24.20 -3.90
N PRO A 683 -10.31 24.01 -3.97
CA PRO A 683 -11.06 23.48 -2.84
C PRO A 683 -10.66 22.04 -2.47
N ALA A 684 -10.74 21.70 -1.19
CA ALA A 684 -10.48 20.32 -0.71
C ALA A 684 -11.47 19.27 -1.26
N THR A 685 -12.55 19.71 -1.91
CA THR A 685 -13.51 18.86 -2.64
C THR A 685 -12.93 18.30 -3.94
N ALA A 686 -11.81 18.86 -4.43
CA ALA A 686 -11.14 18.42 -5.65
C ALA A 686 -10.33 17.12 -5.52
N GLN A 687 -10.47 16.40 -4.40
CA GLN A 687 -9.86 15.09 -4.18
C GLN A 687 -10.25 14.07 -5.28
N LEU A 688 -11.47 14.19 -5.81
CA LEU A 688 -11.93 13.43 -6.98
C LEU A 688 -12.08 14.40 -8.17
N PRO A 689 -10.98 14.75 -8.86
CA PRO A 689 -10.99 15.80 -9.87
C PRO A 689 -11.91 15.46 -11.05
N GLN A 690 -12.17 14.18 -11.31
CA GLN A 690 -13.01 13.73 -12.43
C GLN A 690 -14.41 14.36 -12.40
N HIS A 691 -15.08 14.44 -11.24
CA HIS A 691 -16.42 15.03 -11.17
C HIS A 691 -16.42 16.52 -11.56
N ILE A 692 -15.46 17.28 -11.02
CA ILE A 692 -15.31 18.71 -11.31
C ILE A 692 -14.93 18.95 -12.77
N ILE A 693 -14.00 18.15 -13.29
CA ILE A 693 -13.56 18.22 -14.69
C ILE A 693 -14.73 17.89 -15.63
N THR A 694 -15.56 16.89 -15.31
CA THR A 694 -16.78 16.59 -16.07
C THR A 694 -17.72 17.78 -16.10
N ILE A 695 -17.95 18.48 -14.98
CA ILE A 695 -18.78 19.69 -14.95
C ILE A 695 -18.20 20.78 -15.87
N MET A 696 -16.89 21.05 -15.76
CA MET A 696 -16.21 22.08 -16.57
C MET A 696 -16.24 21.76 -18.06
N LEU A 697 -15.98 20.49 -18.45
CA LEU A 697 -16.04 20.06 -19.85
C LEU A 697 -17.48 20.06 -20.37
N ARG A 698 -18.47 19.69 -19.55
CA ARG A 698 -19.88 19.80 -19.92
C ARG A 698 -20.28 21.25 -20.19
N MET A 699 -19.85 22.20 -19.35
CA MET A 699 -20.04 23.64 -19.60
C MET A 699 -19.38 24.07 -20.91
N ALA A 700 -18.15 23.63 -21.18
CA ALA A 700 -17.44 23.95 -22.42
C ALA A 700 -18.22 23.48 -23.66
N GLN A 701 -18.79 22.28 -23.61
CA GLN A 701 -19.67 21.76 -24.67
C GLN A 701 -20.93 22.62 -24.85
N GLN A 702 -21.59 23.00 -23.75
CA GLN A 702 -22.80 23.84 -23.82
C GLN A 702 -22.50 25.22 -24.44
N TYR A 703 -21.38 25.86 -24.08
CA TYR A 703 -20.94 27.11 -24.72
C TYR A 703 -20.64 26.93 -26.21
N LEU A 704 -19.98 25.82 -26.59
CA LEU A 704 -19.70 25.52 -27.98
C LEU A 704 -20.99 25.33 -28.79
N SER A 705 -22.01 24.68 -28.22
CA SER A 705 -23.33 24.52 -28.85
C SER A 705 -24.07 25.85 -29.06
N LEU A 706 -23.74 26.88 -28.25
CA LEU A 706 -24.23 28.25 -28.41
C LEU A 706 -23.37 29.10 -29.37
N GLY A 707 -22.30 28.54 -29.93
CA GLY A 707 -21.35 29.26 -30.79
C GLY A 707 -20.30 30.09 -30.04
N ASP A 708 -20.26 30.03 -28.70
CA ASP A 708 -19.31 30.77 -27.87
C ASP A 708 -18.02 29.98 -27.66
N GLN A 709 -17.12 30.08 -28.65
CA GLN A 709 -15.82 29.42 -28.60
C GLN A 709 -14.89 30.00 -27.52
N HIS A 710 -15.08 31.27 -27.14
CA HIS A 710 -14.21 31.94 -26.17
C HIS A 710 -14.42 31.34 -24.77
N ASN A 711 -15.67 31.31 -24.30
CA ASN A 711 -16.00 30.71 -23.02
C ASN A 711 -15.77 29.19 -23.02
N SER A 712 -16.06 28.51 -24.14
CA SER A 712 -15.75 27.08 -24.28
C SER A 712 -14.26 26.79 -24.07
N ALA A 713 -13.38 27.57 -24.71
CA ALA A 713 -11.94 27.45 -24.52
C ALA A 713 -11.52 27.77 -23.07
N GLY A 714 -12.10 28.81 -22.46
CA GLY A 714 -11.83 29.17 -21.07
C GLY A 714 -12.14 28.05 -20.07
N TRP A 715 -13.27 27.35 -20.24
CA TRP A 715 -13.64 26.23 -19.37
C TRP A 715 -12.78 24.97 -19.60
N ILE A 716 -12.32 24.71 -20.83
CA ILE A 716 -11.34 23.64 -21.10
C ILE A 716 -9.99 23.96 -20.42
N GLN A 717 -9.54 25.22 -20.50
CA GLN A 717 -8.32 25.67 -19.84
C GLN A 717 -8.44 25.62 -18.31
N ALA A 718 -9.63 25.94 -17.76
CA ALA A 718 -9.89 25.78 -16.33
C ALA A 718 -9.84 24.30 -15.89
N ALA A 719 -10.44 23.39 -16.66
CA ALA A 719 -10.38 21.96 -16.40
C ALA A 719 -8.93 21.42 -16.43
N GLN A 720 -8.15 21.86 -17.43
CA GLN A 720 -6.74 21.51 -17.54
C GLN A 720 -5.93 22.06 -16.36
N TRP A 721 -6.21 23.30 -15.93
CA TRP A 721 -5.54 23.91 -14.77
C TRP A 721 -5.83 23.13 -13.48
N VAL A 722 -7.10 22.76 -13.21
CA VAL A 722 -7.45 21.95 -12.04
C VAL A 722 -6.70 20.60 -12.07
N SER A 723 -6.70 19.92 -13.21
CA SER A 723 -5.97 18.66 -13.36
C SER A 723 -4.47 18.83 -13.13
N LYS A 724 -3.85 19.88 -13.71
CA LYS A 724 -2.42 20.14 -13.57
C LYS A 724 -2.04 20.44 -12.12
N THR A 725 -2.88 21.16 -11.40
CA THR A 725 -2.63 21.57 -10.02
C THR A 725 -2.81 20.41 -9.04
N VAL A 726 -3.77 19.51 -9.27
CA VAL A 726 -4.05 18.37 -8.38
C VAL A 726 -3.22 17.13 -8.73
N VAL A 727 -3.07 16.81 -10.01
CA VAL A 727 -2.35 15.62 -10.50
C VAL A 727 -0.95 16.01 -11.00
N GLY A 728 -0.88 16.98 -11.90
CA GLY A 728 0.34 17.33 -12.63
C GLY A 728 0.18 17.20 -14.14
N GLY A 729 1.31 17.08 -14.84
CA GLY A 729 1.34 16.97 -16.29
C GLY A 729 1.01 18.27 -17.04
N ASP A 730 0.99 18.16 -18.36
CA ASP A 730 0.74 19.26 -19.30
C ASP A 730 -0.61 19.08 -20.04
N GLY A 731 -0.83 19.85 -21.09
CA GLY A 731 -2.02 19.69 -21.94
C GLY A 731 -2.10 18.33 -22.61
N GLN A 732 -0.98 17.71 -22.98
CA GLN A 732 -0.96 16.37 -23.59
C GLN A 732 -1.39 15.31 -22.59
N PHE A 733 -0.88 15.39 -21.36
CA PHE A 733 -1.30 14.53 -20.26
C PHE A 733 -2.81 14.64 -20.02
N PHE A 734 -3.36 15.86 -19.95
CA PHE A 734 -4.81 16.08 -19.79
C PHE A 734 -5.62 15.42 -20.91
N MET A 735 -5.20 15.59 -22.16
CA MET A 735 -5.89 14.99 -23.32
C MET A 735 -5.89 13.46 -23.28
N ILE A 736 -4.87 12.83 -22.68
CA ILE A 736 -4.76 11.37 -22.55
C ILE A 736 -5.62 10.87 -21.39
N VAL A 737 -5.53 11.49 -20.22
CA VAL A 737 -6.25 11.04 -19.02
C VAL A 737 -7.77 11.19 -19.19
N TYR A 738 -8.23 12.29 -19.79
CA TYR A 738 -9.65 12.60 -19.95
C TYR A 738 -10.16 12.39 -21.38
N SER A 739 -9.48 11.57 -22.19
CA SER A 739 -9.86 11.32 -23.58
C SER A 739 -11.32 10.85 -23.70
N HIS A 740 -11.74 9.93 -22.84
CA HIS A 740 -13.11 9.40 -22.81
C HIS A 740 -14.17 10.48 -22.56
N ILE A 741 -13.92 11.42 -21.63
CA ILE A 741 -14.86 12.53 -21.34
C ILE A 741 -14.92 13.49 -22.52
N LEU A 742 -13.75 13.80 -23.09
CA LEU A 742 -13.64 14.69 -24.25
C LEU A 742 -14.32 14.09 -25.49
N GLU A 743 -14.22 12.78 -25.71
CA GLU A 743 -14.92 12.06 -26.78
C GLU A 743 -16.42 12.03 -26.52
N HIS A 744 -16.84 11.70 -25.29
CA HIS A 744 -18.25 11.66 -24.91
C HIS A 744 -18.97 13.01 -25.12
N PHE A 745 -18.28 14.13 -24.91
CA PHE A 745 -18.83 15.47 -25.14
C PHE A 745 -18.49 16.08 -26.50
N ASP A 746 -17.86 15.32 -27.42
CA ASP A 746 -17.41 15.81 -28.75
C ASP A 746 -16.52 17.06 -28.68
N LEU A 747 -15.65 17.11 -27.68
CA LEU A 747 -14.72 18.22 -27.43
C LEU A 747 -13.28 17.90 -27.85
N GLN A 748 -12.95 16.66 -28.20
CA GLN A 748 -11.57 16.20 -28.41
C GLN A 748 -10.78 17.06 -29.42
N SER A 749 -11.37 17.33 -30.59
CA SER A 749 -10.72 18.13 -31.64
C SER A 749 -10.57 19.60 -31.23
N PHE A 750 -11.54 20.16 -30.52
CA PHE A 750 -11.51 21.55 -30.07
C PHE A 750 -10.52 21.73 -28.91
N ALA A 751 -10.55 20.85 -27.91
CA ALA A 751 -9.62 20.83 -26.78
C ALA A 751 -8.16 20.69 -27.25
N ARG A 752 -7.89 19.86 -28.28
CA ARG A 752 -6.56 19.76 -28.88
C ARG A 752 -6.06 21.11 -29.42
N LYS A 753 -6.91 21.87 -30.11
CA LYS A 753 -6.57 23.21 -30.62
C LYS A 753 -6.36 24.24 -29.48
N VAL A 754 -7.06 24.07 -28.36
CA VAL A 754 -6.99 24.99 -27.22
C VAL A 754 -5.78 24.71 -26.32
N LEU A 755 -5.38 23.45 -26.15
CA LEU A 755 -4.39 23.03 -25.16
C LEU A 755 -3.01 22.69 -25.73
N LEU A 756 -2.89 22.34 -27.02
CA LEU A 756 -1.63 21.87 -27.63
C LEU A 756 -1.03 22.85 -28.65
N VAL A 757 -1.56 24.06 -28.72
CA VAL A 757 -1.06 25.18 -29.54
C VAL A 757 -0.41 26.20 -28.61
#